data_AF-A0A914AC63-F1
#
_entry.id   AF-A0A914AC63-F1
#
_cell.length_a   1.000
_cell.length_b   1.000
_cell.length_c   1.000
_cell.angle_alpha   90.00
_cell.angle_beta   90.00
_cell.angle_gamma   90.00
#
_symmetry.space_group_name_H-M   'P 1'
#
loop_
_entity.id
_entity.type
_entity.pdbx_description
1 polymer ?
#
loop_
_entity_poly.entity_id
_entity_poly.type
_entity_poly.pdbx_seq_one_letter_code
_entity_poly.pdbx_strand_id
1 'polypeptide(L)'
;MAINMEGLQRFLAMFLALLLVVCVTLASDSKTKDKTRLLVVTVATNETDGFNRYMRSAKKYGYDVKVVGMHQPWKGGDVLNAPGGGQKINLLKEALKEYKDEKNLIIMFTDSYDVIFTMGQDDVLLHFKGMEKNLVFSAEPFIWPDESLAPDYPQVEAGYPFLCSGMYIGYAPYIWKALTWRDITDDGDDQLFFTYLYLNQVKRKNWRIGLDNKAVLFQNMNGAHGDISIRFQNNNSVIFNNKYETNPAVLHGNGRSKTMLNNFGNYLAYHWTPEEGCVACEEDTFSLANVTEDDFPPVLVALFIEVPTPFLDDFFDQVEALDYPKKKIDLFLHNQPKHRLNRVARFVKKAKEMYRSVKLYSPAKNLTEEQGRNKGLQHCNDLKCDYYFSWDADVRLTNPKTLQLLIEQNRSVIAPIARKEGKLWSNFWGDVNRDGFYSRSEDYVDIIKDYKIGLWNVAFISSVYLIHGSKIHAPHTPTFEIDDMDPDMALCKQLRDKGVFMYATNMHYFGYLVVTEYCETEHLHNDLWEIGSNRKDWERHFIHPDYYKAAEPGVEVKQACPDVYTFPIFTEEFTTKLIEEMEFFGQWSSGTNEDQRLAGGYENVPTRDIHMRQVDYERHFLYFLREFIKPVCEKVYPGYDSRAHAIMNFVVRYRPDEQPALRPHHDSSTYTINVALNTHGLDYEGGGARFIRYNCSVVGLEKGHLLMHPGRLTHYHEGLRTTKGTRYILVSFIDP
;
A
#
# COMPACT_ATOMS: atom_id res chain seq x y z
N MET A 1 -29.58 19.31 -83.98
CA MET A 1 -29.78 17.94 -83.43
C MET A 1 -30.14 18.09 -81.96
N ALA A 2 -31.43 18.09 -81.64
CA ALA A 2 -31.90 18.15 -80.26
C ALA A 2 -31.76 16.74 -79.66
N ILE A 3 -30.81 16.56 -78.74
CA ILE A 3 -30.61 15.30 -78.04
C ILE A 3 -31.79 15.13 -77.08
N ASN A 4 -32.54 14.05 -77.28
CA ASN A 4 -33.75 13.71 -76.55
C ASN A 4 -33.41 13.41 -75.08
N MET A 5 -33.52 14.43 -74.22
CA MET A 5 -33.21 14.37 -72.79
C MET A 5 -34.08 13.36 -72.02
N GLU A 6 -35.30 13.10 -72.47
CA GLU A 6 -36.16 12.07 -71.85
C GLU A 6 -35.60 10.66 -72.06
N GLY A 7 -34.98 10.39 -73.21
CA GLY A 7 -34.34 9.11 -73.50
C GLY A 7 -33.15 8.86 -72.58
N LEU A 8 -32.35 9.90 -72.31
CA LEU A 8 -31.19 9.80 -71.42
C LEU A 8 -31.60 9.59 -69.96
N GLN A 9 -32.66 10.26 -69.49
CA GLN A 9 -33.18 10.04 -68.13
C GLN A 9 -33.78 8.65 -67.94
N ARG A 10 -34.50 8.12 -68.94
CA ARG A 10 -35.02 6.75 -68.89
C ARG A 10 -33.90 5.70 -68.92
N PHE A 11 -32.84 5.95 -69.69
CA PHE A 11 -31.67 5.09 -69.72
C PHE A 11 -30.91 5.12 -68.38
N LEU A 12 -30.72 6.29 -67.78
CA LEU A 12 -30.07 6.43 -66.48
C LEU A 12 -30.87 5.77 -65.36
N ALA A 13 -32.21 5.91 -65.38
CA ALA A 13 -33.10 5.27 -64.41
C ALA A 13 -33.11 3.74 -64.55
N MET A 14 -33.14 3.22 -65.78
CA MET A 14 -32.99 1.78 -66.01
C MET A 14 -31.60 1.27 -65.62
N PHE A 15 -30.55 2.04 -65.87
CA PHE A 15 -29.18 1.66 -65.51
C PHE A 15 -28.98 1.64 -63.99
N LEU A 16 -29.54 2.62 -63.27
CA LEU A 16 -29.56 2.65 -61.80
C LEU A 16 -30.42 1.53 -61.21
N ALA A 17 -31.58 1.22 -61.81
CA ALA A 17 -32.41 0.10 -61.39
C ALA A 17 -31.71 -1.25 -61.64
N LEU A 18 -31.00 -1.40 -62.76
CA LEU A 18 -30.19 -2.59 -63.05
C LEU A 18 -29.01 -2.70 -62.10
N LEU A 19 -28.34 -1.60 -61.75
CA LEU A 19 -27.29 -1.56 -60.74
C LEU A 19 -27.82 -1.90 -59.35
N LEU A 20 -29.01 -1.43 -58.99
CA LEU A 20 -29.66 -1.79 -57.72
C LEU A 20 -30.05 -3.27 -57.71
N VAL A 21 -30.59 -3.81 -58.81
CA VAL A 21 -30.92 -5.23 -58.92
C VAL A 21 -29.66 -6.08 -58.89
N VAL A 22 -28.57 -5.68 -59.58
CA VAL A 22 -27.27 -6.38 -59.53
C VAL A 22 -26.64 -6.29 -58.14
N CYS A 23 -26.70 -5.13 -57.46
CA CYS A 23 -26.25 -4.98 -56.08
C CYS A 23 -27.11 -5.75 -55.09
N VAL A 24 -28.43 -5.84 -55.30
CA VAL A 24 -29.35 -6.62 -54.46
C VAL A 24 -29.21 -8.12 -54.74
N THR A 25 -28.95 -8.55 -55.98
CA THR A 25 -28.65 -9.96 -56.28
C THR A 25 -27.26 -10.38 -55.80
N LEU A 26 -26.27 -9.48 -55.83
CA LEU A 26 -24.94 -9.72 -55.22
C LEU A 26 -24.97 -9.63 -53.69
N ALA A 27 -25.90 -8.86 -53.12
CA ALA A 27 -26.15 -8.81 -51.67
C ALA A 27 -27.08 -9.93 -51.17
N SER A 28 -27.93 -10.51 -52.04
CA SER A 28 -28.85 -11.60 -51.68
C SER A 28 -28.26 -12.99 -51.89
N ASP A 29 -27.12 -13.12 -52.60
CA ASP A 29 -26.35 -14.37 -52.72
C ASP A 29 -25.24 -14.52 -51.65
N SER A 30 -25.23 -13.67 -50.61
CA SER A 30 -24.27 -13.77 -49.49
C SER A 30 -24.85 -14.34 -48.20
N LYS A 31 -25.87 -15.21 -48.25
CA LYS A 31 -26.23 -16.02 -47.08
C LYS A 31 -25.36 -17.28 -47.03
N THR A 32 -24.54 -17.28 -45.96
CA THR A 32 -23.72 -18.35 -45.38
C THR A 32 -22.55 -18.87 -46.22
N LYS A 33 -21.52 -18.03 -46.41
CA LYS A 33 -20.15 -18.56 -46.40
C LYS A 33 -19.86 -19.05 -44.98
N ASP A 34 -19.48 -20.31 -44.85
CA ASP A 34 -18.92 -20.97 -43.66
C ASP A 34 -17.95 -20.02 -42.91
N LYS A 35 -18.43 -19.26 -41.93
CA LYS A 35 -17.57 -18.36 -41.16
C LYS A 35 -16.81 -19.21 -40.15
N THR A 36 -15.49 -19.33 -40.34
CA THR A 36 -14.63 -19.98 -39.35
C THR A 36 -14.83 -19.33 -37.99
N ARG A 37 -15.19 -20.12 -36.98
CA ARG A 37 -15.43 -19.63 -35.61
C ARG A 37 -14.31 -20.07 -34.67
N LEU A 38 -14.02 -19.28 -33.64
CA LEU A 38 -13.08 -19.61 -32.57
C LEU A 38 -13.86 -20.06 -31.32
N LEU A 39 -13.47 -21.18 -30.72
CA LEU A 39 -13.90 -21.60 -29.39
C LEU A 39 -12.67 -21.66 -28.48
N VAL A 40 -12.70 -20.91 -27.37
CA VAL A 40 -11.70 -21.06 -26.33
C VAL A 40 -12.15 -22.11 -25.34
N VAL A 41 -11.25 -22.99 -24.94
CA VAL A 41 -11.52 -24.04 -23.97
C VAL A 41 -10.44 -23.99 -22.90
N THR A 42 -10.84 -24.08 -21.65
CA THR A 42 -9.89 -24.14 -20.54
C THR A 42 -10.32 -25.20 -19.53
N VAL A 43 -9.39 -25.57 -18.64
CA VAL A 43 -9.68 -26.40 -17.47
C VAL A 43 -9.52 -25.55 -16.23
N ALA A 44 -10.55 -25.57 -15.38
CA ALA A 44 -10.53 -24.98 -14.06
C ALA A 44 -11.37 -25.86 -13.15
N THR A 45 -10.87 -26.14 -11.94
CA THR A 45 -11.58 -26.91 -10.93
C THR A 45 -12.28 -26.02 -9.89
N ASN A 46 -11.80 -24.79 -9.73
CA ASN A 46 -12.33 -23.79 -8.81
C ASN A 46 -12.24 -22.38 -9.42
N GLU A 47 -13.07 -21.47 -8.91
CA GLU A 47 -13.03 -20.04 -9.23
C GLU A 47 -11.94 -19.34 -8.39
N THR A 48 -10.68 -19.52 -8.78
CA THR A 48 -9.54 -18.85 -8.14
C THR A 48 -9.42 -17.39 -8.55
N ASP A 49 -8.65 -16.58 -7.82
CA ASP A 49 -8.42 -15.17 -8.19
C ASP A 49 -7.73 -15.08 -9.58
N GLY A 50 -6.84 -16.04 -9.88
CA GLY A 50 -6.21 -16.19 -11.20
C GLY A 50 -7.22 -16.52 -12.31
N PHE A 51 -8.15 -17.44 -12.05
CA PHE A 51 -9.25 -17.76 -12.97
C PHE A 51 -10.16 -16.54 -13.22
N ASN A 52 -10.49 -15.77 -12.18
CA ASN A 52 -11.31 -14.57 -12.31
C ASN A 52 -10.62 -13.50 -13.16
N ARG A 53 -9.31 -13.30 -12.98
CA ARG A 53 -8.50 -12.44 -13.88
C ARG A 53 -8.53 -12.93 -15.32
N TYR A 54 -8.39 -14.24 -15.54
CA TYR A 54 -8.48 -14.84 -16.86
C TYR A 54 -9.84 -14.58 -17.52
N MET A 55 -10.95 -14.86 -16.83
CA MET A 55 -12.30 -14.64 -17.33
C MET A 55 -12.59 -13.16 -17.59
N ARG A 56 -12.08 -12.25 -16.74
CA ARG A 56 -12.14 -10.80 -16.96
C ARG A 56 -11.46 -10.43 -18.27
N SER A 57 -10.22 -10.90 -18.48
CA SER A 57 -9.47 -10.60 -19.71
C SER A 57 -10.16 -11.19 -20.96
N ALA A 58 -10.70 -12.40 -20.85
CA ALA A 58 -11.47 -13.06 -21.90
C ALA A 58 -12.68 -12.19 -22.31
N LYS A 59 -13.46 -11.73 -21.34
CA LYS A 59 -14.63 -10.87 -21.56
C LYS A 59 -14.24 -9.54 -22.23
N LYS A 60 -13.15 -8.90 -21.80
CA LYS A 60 -12.68 -7.62 -22.38
C LYS A 60 -12.31 -7.74 -23.86
N TYR A 61 -11.79 -8.89 -24.28
CA TYR A 61 -11.39 -9.15 -25.66
C TYR A 61 -12.43 -9.97 -26.46
N GLY A 62 -13.64 -10.14 -25.91
CA GLY A 62 -14.76 -10.77 -26.61
C GLY A 62 -14.63 -12.29 -26.77
N TYR A 63 -13.93 -12.97 -25.87
CA TYR A 63 -13.81 -14.43 -25.89
C TYR A 63 -15.01 -15.15 -25.29
N ASP A 64 -15.51 -16.16 -26.01
CA ASP A 64 -16.41 -17.18 -25.47
C ASP A 64 -15.58 -18.38 -25.01
N VAL A 65 -15.64 -18.67 -23.70
CA VAL A 65 -14.78 -19.66 -23.03
C VAL A 65 -15.63 -20.82 -22.51
N LYS A 66 -15.38 -22.03 -23.03
CA LYS A 66 -15.90 -23.30 -22.49
C LYS A 66 -14.99 -23.76 -21.34
N VAL A 67 -15.47 -23.62 -20.11
CA VAL A 67 -14.75 -24.09 -18.92
C VAL A 67 -15.09 -25.55 -18.65
N VAL A 68 -14.08 -26.39 -18.51
CA VAL A 68 -14.22 -27.83 -18.28
C VAL A 68 -13.66 -28.19 -16.90
N GLY A 69 -14.36 -29.06 -16.18
CA GLY A 69 -13.89 -29.58 -14.89
C GLY A 69 -14.26 -28.74 -13.66
N MET A 70 -15.05 -27.68 -13.82
CA MET A 70 -15.44 -26.81 -12.69
C MET A 70 -16.13 -27.63 -11.60
N HIS A 71 -15.74 -27.39 -10.34
CA HIS A 71 -16.17 -28.11 -9.14
C HIS A 71 -15.79 -29.60 -9.10
N GLN A 72 -14.98 -30.10 -10.04
CA GLN A 72 -14.45 -31.46 -9.95
C GLN A 72 -13.14 -31.48 -9.14
N PRO A 73 -12.89 -32.53 -8.34
CA PRO A 73 -11.61 -32.69 -7.66
C PRO A 73 -10.45 -32.75 -8.65
N TRP A 74 -9.39 -32.01 -8.35
CA TRP A 74 -8.14 -32.09 -9.10
C TRP A 74 -7.40 -33.40 -8.79
N LYS A 75 -7.13 -34.17 -9.83
CA LYS A 75 -6.40 -35.44 -9.82
C LYS A 75 -5.10 -35.38 -10.63
N GLY A 76 -4.77 -34.21 -11.17
CA GLY A 76 -3.60 -34.02 -12.03
C GLY A 76 -2.25 -33.96 -11.33
N GLY A 77 -2.16 -34.32 -10.04
CA GLY A 77 -0.93 -34.23 -9.25
C GLY A 77 -0.58 -32.80 -8.81
N ASP A 78 0.57 -32.65 -8.16
CA ASP A 78 1.08 -31.35 -7.71
C ASP A 78 1.88 -30.65 -8.83
N VAL A 79 1.15 -30.06 -9.78
CA VAL A 79 1.70 -29.40 -10.98
C VAL A 79 2.56 -28.17 -10.68
N LEU A 80 2.58 -27.69 -9.43
CA LEU A 80 3.49 -26.61 -9.03
C LEU A 80 4.91 -27.12 -8.78
N ASN A 81 5.05 -28.37 -8.35
CA ASN A 81 6.32 -28.94 -7.89
C ASN A 81 6.79 -30.15 -8.70
N ALA A 82 5.94 -30.76 -9.52
CA ALA A 82 6.25 -31.97 -10.27
C ALA A 82 5.50 -32.06 -11.62
N PRO A 83 5.95 -32.93 -12.55
CA PRO A 83 5.19 -33.28 -13.75
C PRO A 83 3.76 -33.77 -13.44
N GLY A 84 2.81 -33.44 -14.32
CA GLY A 84 1.40 -33.78 -14.12
C GLY A 84 0.43 -33.09 -15.09
N GLY A 85 -0.84 -33.00 -14.71
CA GLY A 85 -1.85 -32.29 -15.48
C GLY A 85 -2.59 -33.12 -16.54
N GLY A 86 -2.34 -34.43 -16.65
CA GLY A 86 -2.98 -35.35 -17.58
C GLY A 86 -4.51 -35.38 -17.49
N GLN A 87 -5.07 -35.07 -16.32
CA GLN A 87 -6.51 -34.88 -16.12
C GLN A 87 -7.08 -33.83 -17.08
N LYS A 88 -6.32 -32.77 -17.41
CA LYS A 88 -6.72 -31.76 -18.40
C LYS A 88 -6.99 -32.42 -19.74
N ILE A 89 -6.09 -33.30 -20.19
CA ILE A 89 -6.24 -34.02 -21.46
C ILE A 89 -7.49 -34.90 -21.45
N ASN A 90 -7.71 -35.66 -20.37
CA ASN A 90 -8.87 -36.55 -20.25
C ASN A 90 -10.20 -35.79 -20.21
N LEU A 91 -10.25 -34.65 -19.51
CA LEU A 91 -11.40 -33.76 -19.49
C LEU A 91 -11.68 -33.16 -20.89
N LEU A 92 -10.64 -32.72 -21.60
CA LEU A 92 -10.77 -32.17 -22.95
C LEU A 92 -11.20 -33.23 -23.97
N LYS A 93 -10.72 -34.48 -23.86
CA LYS A 93 -11.18 -35.62 -24.67
C LYS A 93 -12.69 -35.82 -24.54
N GLU A 94 -13.25 -35.75 -23.35
CA GLU A 94 -14.71 -35.88 -23.22
C GLU A 94 -15.44 -34.64 -23.74
N ALA A 95 -14.98 -33.44 -23.37
CA ALA A 95 -15.65 -32.19 -23.69
C ALA A 95 -15.62 -31.79 -25.17
N LEU A 96 -14.64 -32.26 -25.94
CA LEU A 96 -14.44 -31.88 -27.35
C LEU A 96 -14.81 -32.97 -28.34
N LYS A 97 -15.33 -34.11 -27.87
CA LYS A 97 -15.76 -35.23 -28.70
C LYS A 97 -16.84 -34.86 -29.71
N GLU A 98 -17.73 -33.96 -29.35
CA GLU A 98 -18.80 -33.45 -30.21
C GLU A 98 -18.28 -32.66 -31.41
N TYR A 99 -17.10 -32.03 -31.30
CA TYR A 99 -16.54 -31.14 -32.32
C TYR A 99 -15.53 -31.82 -33.26
N LYS A 100 -15.27 -33.12 -33.09
CA LYS A 100 -14.20 -33.85 -33.78
C LYS A 100 -14.25 -33.79 -35.32
N ASP A 101 -15.43 -33.56 -35.89
CA ASP A 101 -15.66 -33.51 -37.34
C ASP A 101 -15.95 -32.08 -37.86
N GLU A 102 -15.94 -31.06 -36.99
CA GLU A 102 -16.23 -29.67 -37.35
C GLU A 102 -15.04 -28.97 -38.02
N LYS A 103 -15.00 -28.98 -39.36
CA LYS A 103 -13.87 -28.43 -40.14
C LYS A 103 -13.72 -26.91 -40.06
N ASN A 104 -14.82 -26.19 -39.80
CA ASN A 104 -14.84 -24.72 -39.74
C ASN A 104 -14.75 -24.19 -38.29
N LEU A 105 -14.47 -25.06 -37.33
CA LEU A 105 -14.19 -24.69 -35.95
C LEU A 105 -12.69 -24.70 -35.70
N ILE A 106 -12.18 -23.58 -35.19
CA ILE A 106 -10.86 -23.50 -34.57
C ILE A 106 -11.05 -23.52 -33.06
N ILE A 107 -10.30 -24.37 -32.37
CA ILE A 107 -10.28 -24.48 -30.92
C ILE A 107 -8.94 -23.96 -30.43
N MET A 108 -8.96 -23.07 -29.46
CA MET A 108 -7.80 -22.65 -28.69
C MET A 108 -7.94 -23.17 -27.26
N PHE A 109 -7.01 -24.01 -26.84
CA PHE A 109 -6.85 -24.37 -25.44
C PHE A 109 -5.90 -23.39 -24.77
N THR A 110 -6.24 -22.96 -23.56
CA THR A 110 -5.32 -22.29 -22.64
C THR A 110 -5.51 -22.84 -21.23
N ASP A 111 -4.45 -22.82 -20.42
CA ASP A 111 -4.60 -22.80 -18.96
C ASP A 111 -5.37 -21.53 -18.54
N SER A 112 -5.82 -21.47 -17.27
CA SER A 112 -6.66 -20.36 -16.78
C SER A 112 -6.13 -19.65 -15.55
N TYR A 113 -5.47 -20.33 -14.61
CA TYR A 113 -5.08 -19.71 -13.35
C TYR A 113 -3.95 -18.67 -13.52
N ASP A 114 -3.17 -18.79 -14.58
CA ASP A 114 -1.99 -17.98 -14.87
C ASP A 114 -1.94 -17.54 -16.34
N VAL A 115 -3.11 -17.23 -16.90
CA VAL A 115 -3.23 -16.75 -18.28
C VAL A 115 -3.97 -15.42 -18.35
N ILE A 116 -3.54 -14.53 -19.24
CA ILE A 116 -4.20 -13.25 -19.54
C ILE A 116 -4.29 -13.06 -21.05
N PHE A 117 -5.47 -12.72 -21.56
CA PHE A 117 -5.64 -12.30 -22.96
C PHE A 117 -5.23 -10.84 -23.15
N THR A 118 -4.60 -10.54 -24.28
CA THR A 118 -4.07 -9.22 -24.64
C THR A 118 -4.51 -8.75 -26.03
N MET A 119 -5.31 -9.55 -26.74
CA MET A 119 -5.75 -9.29 -28.11
C MET A 119 -7.11 -9.94 -28.40
N GLY A 120 -7.88 -9.37 -29.33
CA GLY A 120 -9.22 -9.86 -29.71
C GLY A 120 -9.22 -11.13 -30.57
N GLN A 121 -10.38 -11.80 -30.62
CA GLN A 121 -10.57 -13.07 -31.34
C GLN A 121 -10.22 -13.02 -32.83
N ASP A 122 -10.60 -11.93 -33.52
CA ASP A 122 -10.42 -11.81 -34.97
C ASP A 122 -8.93 -11.75 -35.37
N ASP A 123 -8.11 -11.06 -34.58
CA ASP A 123 -6.67 -10.98 -34.79
C ASP A 123 -5.99 -12.32 -34.49
N VAL A 124 -6.43 -13.05 -33.46
CA VAL A 124 -5.96 -14.42 -33.18
C VAL A 124 -6.24 -15.35 -34.35
N LEU A 125 -7.46 -15.29 -34.92
CA LEU A 125 -7.82 -16.08 -36.09
C LEU A 125 -6.97 -15.69 -37.31
N LEU A 126 -6.70 -14.41 -37.51
CA LEU A 126 -5.85 -13.91 -38.58
C LEU A 126 -4.41 -14.44 -38.45
N HIS A 127 -3.80 -14.30 -37.28
CA HIS A 127 -2.45 -14.78 -37.00
C HIS A 127 -2.34 -16.29 -37.16
N PHE A 128 -3.27 -17.07 -36.58
CA PHE A 128 -3.25 -18.53 -36.71
C PHE A 128 -3.37 -18.99 -38.18
N LYS A 129 -4.28 -18.38 -38.95
CA LYS A 129 -4.43 -18.71 -40.38
C LYS A 129 -3.15 -18.38 -41.16
N GLY A 130 -2.47 -17.28 -40.83
CA GLY A 130 -1.20 -16.88 -41.43
C GLY A 130 -0.03 -17.83 -41.14
N MET A 131 -0.10 -18.66 -40.10
CA MET A 131 0.92 -19.67 -39.81
C MET A 131 0.86 -20.89 -40.74
N GLU A 132 -0.24 -21.06 -41.49
CA GLU A 132 -0.45 -22.16 -42.45
C GLU A 132 -0.28 -23.58 -41.82
N LYS A 133 -0.60 -23.71 -40.54
CA LYS A 133 -0.60 -24.96 -39.78
C LYS A 133 -2.02 -25.42 -39.49
N ASN A 134 -2.18 -26.71 -39.15
CA ASN A 134 -3.48 -27.20 -38.67
C ASN A 134 -3.57 -27.21 -37.14
N LEU A 135 -2.42 -27.25 -36.47
CA LEU A 135 -2.27 -27.26 -35.03
C LEU A 135 -0.96 -26.54 -34.67
N VAL A 136 -1.02 -25.58 -33.77
CA VAL A 136 0.11 -24.79 -33.29
C VAL A 136 0.12 -24.86 -31.77
N PHE A 137 1.25 -25.27 -31.20
CA PHE A 137 1.52 -25.17 -29.77
C PHE A 137 2.30 -23.90 -29.45
N SER A 138 2.13 -23.39 -28.24
CA SER A 138 3.03 -22.38 -27.71
C SER A 138 4.47 -22.91 -27.61
N ALA A 139 5.44 -22.01 -27.71
CA ALA A 139 6.86 -22.34 -27.61
C ALA A 139 7.48 -21.69 -26.37
N GLU A 140 8.51 -22.33 -25.80
CA GLU A 140 9.23 -21.81 -24.64
C GLU A 140 10.76 -22.05 -24.71
N PRO A 141 11.56 -21.34 -23.90
CA PRO A 141 13.02 -21.48 -23.90
C PRO A 141 13.54 -22.80 -23.31
N PHE A 142 12.78 -23.42 -22.40
CA PHE A 142 13.22 -24.58 -21.64
C PHE A 142 12.58 -25.87 -22.17
N ILE A 143 13.37 -26.94 -22.19
CA ILE A 143 12.82 -28.27 -22.42
C ILE A 143 12.42 -28.86 -21.07
N TRP A 144 11.17 -29.28 -20.98
CA TRP A 144 10.61 -29.85 -19.76
C TRP A 144 9.49 -30.84 -20.12
N PRO A 145 9.31 -31.94 -19.36
CA PRO A 145 10.09 -32.34 -18.18
C PRO A 145 11.38 -33.14 -18.49
N ASP A 146 11.55 -33.63 -19.72
CA ASP A 146 12.67 -34.52 -20.09
C ASP A 146 13.67 -33.84 -21.02
N GLU A 147 14.80 -33.40 -20.45
CA GLU A 147 15.87 -32.70 -21.18
C GLU A 147 16.54 -33.59 -22.25
N SER A 148 16.47 -34.91 -22.13
CA SER A 148 17.12 -35.84 -23.06
C SER A 148 16.51 -35.78 -24.47
N LEU A 149 15.30 -35.24 -24.60
CA LEU A 149 14.58 -35.09 -25.86
C LEU A 149 15.01 -33.87 -26.69
N ALA A 150 15.88 -33.01 -26.16
CA ALA A 150 16.29 -31.77 -26.85
C ALA A 150 16.89 -32.01 -28.25
N PRO A 151 17.73 -33.03 -28.49
CA PRO A 151 18.29 -33.30 -29.81
C PRO A 151 17.24 -33.71 -30.86
N ASP A 152 16.07 -34.19 -30.44
CA ASP A 152 15.01 -34.66 -31.35
C ASP A 152 14.14 -33.52 -31.88
N TYR A 153 14.21 -32.34 -31.25
CA TYR A 153 13.51 -31.16 -31.71
C TYR A 153 14.12 -30.65 -33.04
N PRO A 154 13.29 -30.11 -33.95
CA PRO A 154 13.79 -29.43 -35.14
C PRO A 154 14.70 -28.26 -34.75
N GLN A 155 15.82 -28.12 -35.45
CA GLN A 155 16.66 -26.93 -35.33
C GLN A 155 15.87 -25.71 -35.80
N VAL A 156 15.85 -24.66 -34.97
CA VAL A 156 15.25 -23.36 -35.28
C VAL A 156 16.35 -22.32 -35.34
N GLU A 157 16.45 -21.59 -36.47
CA GLU A 157 17.46 -20.53 -36.62
C GLU A 157 17.21 -19.35 -35.67
N ALA A 158 15.93 -19.04 -35.42
CA ALA A 158 15.51 -18.00 -34.50
C ALA A 158 14.14 -18.35 -33.91
N GLY A 159 14.04 -18.33 -32.58
CA GLY A 159 12.81 -18.54 -31.85
C GLY A 159 12.99 -19.37 -30.58
N TYR A 160 11.92 -19.50 -29.80
CA TYR A 160 11.82 -20.45 -28.70
C TYR A 160 11.68 -21.87 -29.26
N PRO A 161 12.55 -22.83 -28.89
CA PRO A 161 12.66 -24.11 -29.59
C PRO A 161 11.71 -25.21 -29.09
N PHE A 162 11.24 -25.14 -27.85
CA PHE A 162 10.57 -26.26 -27.20
C PHE A 162 9.06 -26.02 -27.06
N LEU A 163 8.28 -27.10 -27.01
CA LEU A 163 6.83 -27.07 -26.87
C LEU A 163 6.42 -26.78 -25.42
N CYS A 164 5.42 -25.92 -25.24
CA CYS A 164 4.69 -25.79 -23.97
C CYS A 164 3.20 -26.13 -24.18
N SER A 165 2.64 -26.98 -23.31
CA SER A 165 1.25 -27.47 -23.42
C SER A 165 0.20 -26.52 -22.88
N GLY A 166 0.60 -25.50 -22.12
CA GLY A 166 -0.34 -24.58 -21.47
C GLY A 166 -1.18 -23.77 -22.46
N MET A 167 -0.75 -23.65 -23.72
CA MET A 167 -1.55 -23.03 -24.78
C MET A 167 -1.32 -23.69 -26.14
N TYR A 168 -2.40 -23.93 -26.88
CA TYR A 168 -2.35 -24.39 -28.27
C TYR A 168 -3.64 -24.07 -29.02
N ILE A 169 -3.55 -23.95 -30.34
CA ILE A 169 -4.68 -23.62 -31.22
C ILE A 169 -4.65 -24.48 -32.48
N GLY A 170 -5.82 -24.92 -32.94
CA GLY A 170 -5.91 -25.74 -34.13
C GLY A 170 -7.34 -25.92 -34.63
N TYR A 171 -7.48 -26.45 -35.84
CA TYR A 171 -8.79 -26.89 -36.32
C TYR A 171 -9.29 -28.06 -35.47
N ALA A 172 -10.58 -28.07 -35.14
CA ALA A 172 -11.17 -29.04 -34.21
C ALA A 172 -10.83 -30.52 -34.52
N PRO A 173 -10.81 -30.98 -35.79
CA PRO A 173 -10.42 -32.36 -36.10
C PRO A 173 -8.96 -32.70 -35.78
N TYR A 174 -8.06 -31.71 -35.81
CA TYR A 174 -6.65 -31.89 -35.48
C TYR A 174 -6.38 -31.80 -33.98
N ILE A 175 -7.13 -30.94 -33.27
CA ILE A 175 -7.16 -30.92 -31.80
C ILE A 175 -7.66 -32.27 -31.28
N TRP A 176 -8.76 -32.79 -31.83
CA TRP A 176 -9.27 -34.11 -31.48
C TRP A 176 -8.23 -35.21 -31.68
N LYS A 177 -7.62 -35.29 -32.87
CA LYS A 177 -6.55 -36.25 -33.18
C LYS A 177 -5.36 -36.12 -32.22
N ALA A 178 -5.00 -34.89 -31.84
CA ALA A 178 -3.91 -34.62 -30.92
C ALA A 178 -4.27 -34.97 -29.47
N LEU A 179 -5.53 -34.89 -29.06
CA LEU A 179 -5.96 -35.35 -27.74
C LEU A 179 -6.06 -36.87 -27.68
N THR A 180 -6.48 -37.55 -28.76
CA THR A 180 -6.71 -39.01 -28.77
C THR A 180 -5.58 -39.83 -29.39
N TRP A 181 -4.38 -39.26 -29.58
CA TRP A 181 -3.29 -39.99 -30.25
C TRP A 181 -2.71 -41.13 -29.39
N ARG A 182 -2.87 -41.04 -28.07
CA ARG A 182 -2.57 -42.08 -27.08
C ARG A 182 -3.37 -41.84 -25.78
N ASP A 183 -3.32 -42.82 -24.88
CA ASP A 183 -3.88 -42.71 -23.53
C ASP A 183 -2.92 -42.05 -22.55
N ILE A 184 -3.48 -41.47 -21.48
CA ILE A 184 -2.75 -40.80 -20.40
C ILE A 184 -3.54 -40.96 -19.10
N THR A 185 -2.85 -41.19 -17.99
CA THR A 185 -3.45 -41.20 -16.64
C THR A 185 -3.69 -39.76 -16.17
N ASP A 186 -4.60 -39.56 -15.21
CA ASP A 186 -4.91 -38.20 -14.74
C ASP A 186 -3.66 -37.48 -14.18
N ASP A 187 -2.75 -38.20 -13.54
CA ASP A 187 -1.48 -37.71 -12.98
C ASP A 187 -0.31 -37.72 -13.98
N GLY A 188 -0.51 -38.20 -15.21
CA GLY A 188 0.52 -38.16 -16.25
C GLY A 188 0.83 -36.73 -16.69
N ASP A 189 2.01 -36.50 -17.26
CA ASP A 189 2.42 -35.17 -17.69
C ASP A 189 1.83 -34.77 -19.05
N ASP A 190 1.06 -33.69 -19.09
CA ASP A 190 0.39 -33.19 -20.30
C ASP A 190 1.36 -32.58 -21.31
N GLN A 191 2.44 -31.94 -20.84
CA GLN A 191 3.50 -31.38 -21.69
C GLN A 191 4.31 -32.46 -22.38
N LEU A 192 4.74 -33.50 -21.66
CA LEU A 192 5.45 -34.65 -22.19
C LEU A 192 4.56 -35.42 -23.17
N PHE A 193 3.25 -35.49 -22.91
CA PHE A 193 2.27 -36.03 -23.84
C PHE A 193 2.28 -35.32 -25.19
N PHE A 194 2.23 -33.99 -25.22
CA PHE A 194 2.30 -33.28 -26.49
C PHE A 194 3.71 -33.23 -27.09
N THR A 195 4.75 -33.27 -26.27
CA THR A 195 6.14 -33.36 -26.71
C THR A 195 6.36 -34.61 -27.56
N TYR A 196 5.96 -35.79 -27.08
CA TYR A 196 6.10 -37.01 -27.88
C TYR A 196 5.25 -37.00 -29.17
N LEU A 197 4.09 -36.32 -29.17
CA LEU A 197 3.33 -36.11 -30.40
C LEU A 197 4.10 -35.24 -31.40
N TYR A 198 4.68 -34.14 -30.94
CA TYR A 198 5.43 -33.19 -31.77
C TYR A 198 6.73 -33.80 -32.33
N LEU A 199 7.41 -34.63 -31.54
CA LEU A 199 8.63 -35.33 -31.95
C LEU A 199 8.37 -36.48 -32.94
N ASN A 200 7.13 -36.97 -33.03
CA ASN A 200 6.75 -37.92 -34.06
C ASN A 200 6.74 -37.25 -35.45
N GLN A 201 7.83 -37.41 -36.19
CA GLN A 201 8.04 -36.75 -37.49
C GLN A 201 6.92 -37.01 -38.51
N VAL A 202 6.37 -38.23 -38.53
CA VAL A 202 5.29 -38.61 -39.46
C VAL A 202 4.00 -37.85 -39.12
N LYS A 203 3.59 -37.85 -37.84
CA LYS A 203 2.40 -37.12 -37.39
C LYS A 203 2.60 -35.61 -37.54
N ARG A 204 3.74 -35.06 -37.11
CA ARG A 204 4.07 -33.64 -37.24
C ARG A 204 3.94 -33.16 -38.68
N LYS A 205 4.50 -33.90 -39.65
CA LYS A 205 4.42 -33.57 -41.08
C LYS A 205 3.00 -33.72 -41.62
N ASN A 206 2.36 -34.87 -41.41
CA ASN A 206 1.04 -35.16 -41.98
C ASN A 206 -0.07 -34.28 -41.40
N TRP A 207 0.05 -33.90 -40.13
CA TRP A 207 -0.92 -33.05 -39.45
C TRP A 207 -0.55 -31.57 -39.49
N ARG A 208 0.61 -31.22 -40.06
CA ARG A 208 1.14 -29.84 -40.09
C ARG A 208 1.15 -29.21 -38.70
N ILE A 209 1.72 -29.92 -37.73
CA ILE A 209 1.90 -29.41 -36.37
C ILE A 209 3.08 -28.43 -36.37
N GLY A 210 2.89 -27.25 -35.80
CA GLY A 210 3.95 -26.25 -35.60
C GLY A 210 4.07 -25.80 -34.16
N LEU A 211 5.14 -25.05 -33.88
CA LEU A 211 5.30 -24.27 -32.66
C LEU A 211 5.24 -22.78 -33.01
N ASP A 212 4.70 -21.97 -32.10
CA ASP A 212 4.75 -20.52 -32.20
C ASP A 212 6.13 -19.99 -31.75
N ASN A 213 7.16 -20.31 -32.52
CA ASN A 213 8.56 -20.08 -32.14
C ASN A 213 8.90 -18.59 -31.88
N LYS A 214 8.12 -17.65 -32.44
CA LYS A 214 8.37 -16.21 -32.30
C LYS A 214 7.35 -15.51 -31.40
N ALA A 215 6.53 -16.25 -30.66
CA ALA A 215 5.49 -15.71 -29.79
C ALA A 215 4.58 -14.71 -30.53
N VAL A 216 4.08 -15.09 -31.71
CA VAL A 216 3.12 -14.28 -32.48
C VAL A 216 1.74 -14.33 -31.82
N LEU A 217 1.36 -15.50 -31.27
CA LEU A 217 0.12 -15.73 -30.57
C LEU A 217 0.34 -15.91 -29.06
N PHE A 218 1.33 -16.70 -28.67
CA PHE A 218 1.49 -17.21 -27.32
C PHE A 218 2.82 -16.78 -26.71
N GLN A 219 2.77 -16.13 -25.56
CA GLN A 219 3.95 -15.77 -24.77
C GLN A 219 3.99 -16.55 -23.47
N ASN A 220 4.92 -17.50 -23.38
CA ASN A 220 5.32 -18.12 -22.11
C ASN A 220 6.35 -17.24 -21.42
N MET A 221 6.16 -16.94 -20.13
CA MET A 221 7.02 -16.00 -19.39
C MET A 221 8.27 -16.67 -18.80
N ASN A 222 8.21 -17.96 -18.49
CA ASN A 222 9.33 -18.66 -17.88
C ASN A 222 10.54 -18.67 -18.81
N GLY A 223 11.68 -18.16 -18.33
CA GLY A 223 12.90 -18.01 -19.14
C GLY A 223 12.88 -16.88 -20.16
N ALA A 224 11.78 -16.13 -20.30
CA ALA A 224 11.60 -15.04 -21.27
C ALA A 224 11.32 -13.67 -20.62
N HIS A 225 11.55 -13.53 -19.31
CA HIS A 225 11.29 -12.32 -18.54
C HIS A 225 11.93 -11.06 -19.18
N GLY A 226 13.18 -11.15 -19.64
CA GLY A 226 13.89 -10.05 -20.29
C GLY A 226 13.48 -9.79 -21.74
N ASP A 227 12.69 -10.68 -22.34
CA ASP A 227 12.24 -10.54 -23.73
C ASP A 227 10.97 -9.69 -23.83
N ILE A 228 10.26 -9.45 -22.72
CA ILE A 228 8.90 -8.88 -22.74
C ILE A 228 8.80 -7.55 -21.98
N SER A 229 7.92 -6.67 -22.45
CA SER A 229 7.61 -5.39 -21.80
C SER A 229 6.17 -4.97 -22.07
N ILE A 230 5.59 -4.18 -21.17
CA ILE A 230 4.30 -3.54 -21.40
C ILE A 230 4.51 -2.30 -22.28
N ARG A 231 3.71 -2.17 -23.33
CA ARG A 231 3.63 -0.95 -24.14
C ARG A 231 2.23 -0.36 -24.04
N PHE A 232 2.17 0.96 -23.91
CA PHE A 232 0.92 1.70 -23.94
C PHE A 232 0.65 2.16 -25.38
N GLN A 233 -0.45 1.70 -25.97
CA GLN A 233 -0.86 2.01 -27.34
C GLN A 233 -2.37 2.22 -27.40
N ASN A 234 -2.83 3.33 -28.01
CA ASN A 234 -4.25 3.63 -28.22
C ASN A 234 -5.11 3.47 -26.94
N ASN A 235 -4.65 4.05 -25.82
CA ASN A 235 -5.30 3.91 -24.51
C ASN A 235 -5.47 2.45 -24.02
N ASN A 236 -4.62 1.53 -24.49
CA ASN A 236 -4.55 0.16 -24.02
C ASN A 236 -3.11 -0.22 -23.62
N SER A 237 -2.99 -1.16 -22.70
CA SER A 237 -1.73 -1.76 -22.27
C SER A 237 -1.59 -3.11 -22.96
N VAL A 238 -0.61 -3.25 -23.85
CA VAL A 238 -0.34 -4.47 -24.61
C VAL A 238 1.00 -5.06 -24.23
N ILE A 239 1.12 -6.38 -24.37
CA ILE A 239 2.38 -7.09 -24.20
C ILE A 239 3.17 -7.03 -25.51
N PHE A 240 4.45 -6.68 -25.42
CA PHE A 240 5.36 -6.68 -26.57
C PHE A 240 6.57 -7.57 -26.29
N ASN A 241 6.86 -8.48 -27.20
CA ASN A 241 8.09 -9.26 -27.21
C ASN A 241 9.17 -8.47 -27.96
N ASN A 242 10.14 -7.92 -27.22
CA ASN A 242 11.25 -7.14 -27.75
C ASN A 242 12.25 -7.96 -28.56
N LYS A 243 12.33 -9.26 -28.33
CA LYS A 243 13.30 -10.14 -28.99
C LYS A 243 12.89 -10.50 -30.42
N TYR A 244 11.60 -10.70 -30.64
CA TYR A 244 11.05 -11.11 -31.94
C TYR A 244 10.10 -10.08 -32.56
N GLU A 245 9.92 -8.94 -31.89
CA GLU A 245 9.11 -7.80 -32.33
C GLU A 245 7.64 -8.16 -32.59
N THR A 246 7.05 -8.95 -31.69
CA THR A 246 5.65 -9.39 -31.79
C THR A 246 4.78 -8.81 -30.69
N ASN A 247 3.46 -8.80 -30.91
CA ASN A 247 2.44 -8.51 -29.91
C ASN A 247 1.64 -9.80 -29.63
N PRO A 248 2.11 -10.67 -28.71
CA PRO A 248 1.41 -11.88 -28.35
C PRO A 248 -0.04 -11.62 -27.94
N ALA A 249 -0.93 -12.55 -28.26
CA ALA A 249 -2.36 -12.47 -27.97
C ALA A 249 -2.74 -13.05 -26.59
N VAL A 250 -1.91 -13.98 -26.09
CA VAL A 250 -2.12 -14.67 -24.82
C VAL A 250 -0.80 -14.72 -24.07
N LEU A 251 -0.80 -14.24 -22.84
CA LEU A 251 0.32 -14.26 -21.93
C LEU A 251 0.12 -15.36 -20.88
N HIS A 252 1.13 -16.20 -20.67
CA HIS A 252 1.11 -17.33 -19.75
C HIS A 252 2.26 -17.24 -18.75
N GLY A 253 1.92 -17.07 -17.48
CA GLY A 253 2.85 -17.02 -16.35
C GLY A 253 3.32 -18.40 -15.91
N ASN A 254 3.75 -19.24 -16.86
CA ASN A 254 4.16 -20.61 -16.59
C ASN A 254 5.32 -20.70 -15.60
N GLY A 255 5.45 -21.85 -14.92
CA GLY A 255 6.51 -22.08 -13.94
C GLY A 255 6.54 -21.02 -12.84
N ARG A 256 7.72 -20.43 -12.60
CA ARG A 256 7.97 -19.47 -11.51
C ARG A 256 7.66 -18.00 -11.87
N SER A 257 6.86 -17.76 -12.91
CA SER A 257 6.56 -16.40 -13.41
C SER A 257 5.23 -15.81 -12.92
N LYS A 258 4.58 -16.44 -11.93
CA LYS A 258 3.26 -16.02 -11.42
C LYS A 258 3.25 -14.58 -10.88
N THR A 259 4.27 -14.19 -10.11
CA THR A 259 4.38 -12.83 -9.55
C THR A 259 4.56 -11.79 -10.66
N MET A 260 5.39 -12.07 -11.67
CA MET A 260 5.54 -11.19 -12.83
C MET A 260 4.23 -11.06 -13.61
N LEU A 261 3.50 -12.16 -13.79
CA LEU A 261 2.18 -12.13 -14.42
C LEU A 261 1.19 -11.29 -13.60
N ASN A 262 1.22 -11.37 -12.27
CA ASN A 262 0.40 -10.53 -11.40
C ASN A 262 0.71 -9.04 -11.60
N ASN A 263 2.00 -8.69 -11.64
CA ASN A 263 2.44 -7.31 -11.89
C ASN A 263 1.97 -6.81 -13.26
N PHE A 264 2.09 -7.64 -14.31
CA PHE A 264 1.61 -7.27 -15.64
C PHE A 264 0.08 -7.20 -15.70
N GLY A 265 -0.61 -8.07 -14.96
CA GLY A 265 -2.06 -8.07 -14.82
C GLY A 265 -2.65 -6.78 -14.24
N ASN A 266 -1.85 -5.97 -13.55
CA ASN A 266 -2.27 -4.64 -13.07
C ASN A 266 -2.44 -3.61 -14.19
N TYR A 267 -2.01 -3.93 -15.41
CA TYR A 267 -2.08 -3.02 -16.57
C TYR A 267 -2.84 -3.65 -17.73
N LEU A 268 -2.60 -4.93 -17.99
CA LEU A 268 -3.16 -5.65 -19.13
C LEU A 268 -4.69 -5.80 -19.04
N ALA A 269 -5.31 -6.00 -20.20
CA ALA A 269 -6.76 -6.13 -20.34
C ALA A 269 -7.54 -4.96 -19.73
N TYR A 270 -7.11 -3.73 -20.02
CA TYR A 270 -7.72 -2.49 -19.52
C TYR A 270 -7.90 -2.53 -18.00
N HIS A 271 -6.85 -2.93 -17.26
CA HIS A 271 -6.89 -2.85 -15.80
C HIS A 271 -6.52 -1.44 -15.34
N TRP A 272 -5.39 -0.94 -15.83
CA TRP A 272 -4.94 0.43 -15.67
C TRP A 272 -4.46 0.97 -17.03
N THR A 273 -4.90 2.17 -17.39
CA THR A 273 -4.50 2.85 -18.63
C THR A 273 -4.01 4.27 -18.35
N PRO A 274 -3.13 4.84 -19.20
CA PRO A 274 -2.61 6.19 -18.98
C PRO A 274 -3.67 7.30 -19.02
N GLU A 275 -4.75 7.15 -19.78
CA GLU A 275 -5.77 8.20 -19.93
C GLU A 275 -6.91 8.08 -18.91
N GLU A 276 -7.35 6.86 -18.59
CA GLU A 276 -8.50 6.62 -17.70
C GLU A 276 -8.09 6.24 -16.27
N GLY A 277 -6.81 5.94 -16.03
CA GLY A 277 -6.35 5.42 -14.76
C GLY A 277 -6.83 3.99 -14.53
N CYS A 278 -7.27 3.68 -13.31
CA CYS A 278 -7.66 2.32 -12.94
C CYS A 278 -9.10 1.97 -13.35
N VAL A 279 -9.26 1.49 -14.58
CA VAL A 279 -10.56 1.02 -15.11
C VAL A 279 -11.12 -0.17 -14.33
N ALA A 280 -10.26 -1.08 -13.86
CA ALA A 280 -10.69 -2.24 -13.09
C ALA A 280 -11.13 -1.92 -11.65
N CYS A 281 -10.81 -0.73 -11.13
CA CYS A 281 -11.06 -0.39 -9.72
C CYS A 281 -12.55 -0.24 -9.39
N GLU A 282 -13.41 -0.07 -10.39
CA GLU A 282 -14.86 0.02 -10.22
C GLU A 282 -15.55 -1.31 -10.54
N GLU A 283 -14.82 -2.29 -11.07
CA GLU A 283 -15.36 -3.59 -11.43
C GLU A 283 -15.53 -4.49 -10.19
N ASP A 284 -16.65 -5.22 -10.18
CA ASP A 284 -17.01 -6.16 -9.10
C ASP A 284 -17.05 -5.49 -7.71
N THR A 285 -17.42 -4.22 -7.66
CA THR A 285 -17.62 -3.46 -6.42
C THR A 285 -19.08 -3.49 -5.98
N PHE A 286 -19.32 -3.23 -4.71
CA PHE A 286 -20.67 -2.97 -4.17
C PHE A 286 -20.63 -1.76 -3.25
N SER A 287 -21.79 -1.20 -2.91
CA SER A 287 -21.87 -0.04 -2.02
C SER A 287 -22.63 -0.34 -0.74
N LEU A 288 -22.10 0.17 0.38
CA LEU A 288 -22.70 0.16 1.71
C LEU A 288 -23.57 1.41 1.97
N ALA A 289 -23.59 2.39 1.08
CA ALA A 289 -24.24 3.69 1.30
C ALA A 289 -25.76 3.59 1.57
N ASN A 290 -26.42 2.57 1.02
CA ASN A 290 -27.86 2.34 1.18
C ASN A 290 -28.19 1.10 2.02
N VAL A 291 -27.20 0.55 2.72
CA VAL A 291 -27.37 -0.62 3.60
C VAL A 291 -27.81 -0.14 4.97
N THR A 292 -28.79 -0.80 5.58
CA THR A 292 -29.21 -0.46 6.95
C THR A 292 -28.16 -0.91 7.96
N GLU A 293 -28.02 -0.25 9.12
CA GLU A 293 -27.01 -0.63 10.13
C GLU A 293 -27.08 -2.12 10.52
N ASP A 294 -28.27 -2.71 10.52
CA ASP A 294 -28.50 -4.12 10.84
C ASP A 294 -28.02 -5.09 9.74
N ASP A 295 -27.82 -4.61 8.52
CA ASP A 295 -27.37 -5.40 7.36
C ASP A 295 -25.88 -5.21 7.06
N PHE A 296 -25.19 -4.31 7.76
CA PHE A 296 -23.73 -4.18 7.63
C PHE A 296 -23.02 -5.50 7.98
N PRO A 297 -21.99 -5.91 7.22
CA PRO A 297 -21.29 -7.16 7.47
C PRO A 297 -20.57 -7.11 8.83
N PRO A 298 -20.63 -8.16 9.67
CA PRO A 298 -19.84 -8.20 10.89
C PRO A 298 -18.33 -8.26 10.63
N VAL A 299 -17.58 -7.38 11.27
CA VAL A 299 -16.12 -7.27 11.11
C VAL A 299 -15.43 -7.57 12.43
N LEU A 300 -14.41 -8.42 12.41
CA LEU A 300 -13.42 -8.48 13.49
C LEU A 300 -12.30 -7.49 13.17
N VAL A 301 -12.19 -6.42 13.96
CA VAL A 301 -11.05 -5.49 13.91
C VAL A 301 -10.01 -5.96 14.92
N ALA A 302 -8.89 -6.47 14.43
CA ALA A 302 -7.78 -7.00 15.21
C ALA A 302 -6.64 -5.99 15.27
N LEU A 303 -6.44 -5.42 16.45
CA LEU A 303 -5.44 -4.41 16.73
C LEU A 303 -4.19 -5.06 17.34
N PHE A 304 -3.02 -4.76 16.76
CA PHE A 304 -1.74 -5.32 17.17
C PHE A 304 -0.81 -4.20 17.66
N ILE A 305 -0.44 -4.25 18.94
CA ILE A 305 0.55 -3.37 19.56
C ILE A 305 1.75 -4.26 19.88
N GLU A 306 2.62 -4.47 18.90
CA GLU A 306 3.74 -5.43 19.02
C GLU A 306 5.02 -4.77 19.56
N VAL A 307 5.18 -3.47 19.29
CA VAL A 307 6.35 -2.67 19.71
C VAL A 307 5.93 -1.37 20.40
N PRO A 308 6.81 -0.75 21.22
CA PRO A 308 6.60 0.62 21.67
C PRO A 308 6.23 1.56 20.52
N THR A 309 5.07 2.19 20.67
CA THR A 309 4.46 3.00 19.62
C THR A 309 4.19 4.39 20.16
N PRO A 310 4.74 5.45 19.53
CA PRO A 310 4.53 6.83 19.96
C PRO A 310 3.09 7.27 19.67
N PHE A 311 2.57 8.21 20.47
CA PHE A 311 1.23 8.76 20.30
C PHE A 311 0.12 7.68 20.23
N LEU A 312 0.21 6.66 21.09
CA LEU A 312 -0.72 5.52 21.09
C LEU A 312 -2.19 5.91 21.31
N ASP A 313 -2.46 7.02 21.99
CA ASP A 313 -3.84 7.50 22.18
C ASP A 313 -4.48 7.92 20.83
N ASP A 314 -3.70 8.48 19.89
CA ASP A 314 -4.20 8.84 18.56
C ASP A 314 -4.64 7.62 17.75
N PHE A 315 -3.93 6.51 17.91
CA PHE A 315 -4.30 5.24 17.29
C PHE A 315 -5.67 4.78 17.83
N PHE A 316 -5.89 4.86 19.15
CA PHE A 316 -7.18 4.52 19.73
C PHE A 316 -8.30 5.47 19.30
N ASP A 317 -8.03 6.78 19.25
CA ASP A 317 -9.00 7.77 18.78
C ASP A 317 -9.40 7.50 17.33
N GLN A 318 -8.47 7.05 16.47
CA GLN A 318 -8.76 6.67 15.09
C GLN A 318 -9.60 5.39 14.98
N VAL A 319 -9.35 4.39 15.84
CA VAL A 319 -10.21 3.19 15.93
C VAL A 319 -11.65 3.60 16.28
N GLU A 320 -11.80 4.50 17.26
CA GLU A 320 -13.10 5.05 17.63
C GLU A 320 -13.74 5.89 16.53
N ALA A 321 -12.93 6.63 15.76
CA ALA A 321 -13.41 7.47 14.66
C ALA A 321 -13.83 6.68 13.41
N LEU A 322 -13.55 5.37 13.31
CA LEU A 322 -14.00 4.55 12.17
C LEU A 322 -15.50 4.73 11.94
N ASP A 323 -15.84 5.21 10.75
CA ASP A 323 -17.19 5.37 10.25
C ASP A 323 -17.72 3.98 9.88
N TYR A 324 -18.19 3.25 10.88
CA TYR A 324 -18.76 1.92 10.73
C TYR A 324 -19.60 1.62 11.99
N PRO A 325 -20.77 0.97 11.87
CA PRO A 325 -21.61 0.70 13.04
C PRO A 325 -20.83 -0.09 14.11
N LYS A 326 -20.63 0.50 15.30
CA LYS A 326 -19.82 -0.12 16.38
C LYS A 326 -20.40 -1.46 16.85
N LYS A 327 -21.72 -1.61 16.74
CA LYS A 327 -22.47 -2.85 16.99
C LYS A 327 -22.18 -3.98 16.00
N LYS A 328 -21.50 -3.68 14.88
CA LYS A 328 -21.05 -4.63 13.86
C LYS A 328 -19.55 -4.91 13.93
N ILE A 329 -18.84 -4.31 14.88
CA ILE A 329 -17.41 -4.53 15.09
C ILE A 329 -17.21 -5.33 16.37
N ASP A 330 -16.51 -6.46 16.25
CA ASP A 330 -15.80 -7.08 17.37
C ASP A 330 -14.37 -6.55 17.40
N LEU A 331 -13.86 -6.26 18.59
CA LEU A 331 -12.47 -5.84 18.78
C LEU A 331 -11.64 -6.98 19.35
N PHE A 332 -10.54 -7.28 18.68
CA PHE A 332 -9.46 -8.10 19.21
C PHE A 332 -8.24 -7.21 19.42
N LEU A 333 -7.58 -7.33 20.56
CA LEU A 333 -6.36 -6.61 20.87
C LEU A 333 -5.29 -7.59 21.33
N HIS A 334 -4.13 -7.53 20.69
CA HIS A 334 -2.90 -8.11 21.21
C HIS A 334 -1.94 -6.97 21.56
N ASN A 335 -1.42 -6.98 22.78
CA ASN A 335 -0.45 -5.99 23.23
C ASN A 335 0.74 -6.71 23.86
N GLN A 336 1.89 -6.59 23.23
CA GLN A 336 3.16 -7.12 23.73
C GLN A 336 3.89 -6.16 24.69
N PRO A 337 3.99 -4.85 24.42
CA PRO A 337 4.79 -3.99 25.25
C PRO A 337 4.22 -3.83 26.67
N LYS A 338 5.12 -3.84 27.66
CA LYS A 338 4.76 -3.72 29.09
C LYS A 338 4.64 -2.28 29.56
N HIS A 339 5.09 -1.30 28.78
CA HIS A 339 4.94 0.11 29.09
C HIS A 339 3.52 0.58 28.77
N ARG A 340 3.06 1.65 29.44
CA ARG A 340 1.80 2.35 29.14
C ARG A 340 0.53 1.47 29.11
N LEU A 341 0.50 0.38 29.89
CA LEU A 341 -0.67 -0.50 30.01
C LEU A 341 -1.94 0.23 30.48
N ASN A 342 -1.78 1.36 31.19
CA ASN A 342 -2.87 2.23 31.60
C ASN A 342 -3.64 2.82 30.41
N ARG A 343 -2.96 3.17 29.31
CA ARG A 343 -3.60 3.70 28.08
C ARG A 343 -4.46 2.62 27.43
N VAL A 344 -3.89 1.43 27.23
CA VAL A 344 -4.61 0.25 26.71
C VAL A 344 -5.82 -0.11 27.59
N ALA A 345 -5.64 -0.13 28.91
CA ALA A 345 -6.72 -0.44 29.85
C ALA A 345 -7.86 0.59 29.80
N ARG A 346 -7.53 1.87 29.64
CA ARG A 346 -8.52 2.96 29.50
C ARG A 346 -9.34 2.78 28.21
N PHE A 347 -8.66 2.54 27.09
CA PHE A 347 -9.33 2.27 25.82
C PHE A 347 -10.24 1.04 25.92
N VAL A 348 -9.74 -0.10 26.40
CA VAL A 348 -10.51 -1.35 26.52
C VAL A 348 -11.74 -1.19 27.40
N LYS A 349 -11.64 -0.42 28.50
CA LYS A 349 -12.80 -0.14 29.36
C LYS A 349 -13.90 0.58 28.58
N LYS A 350 -13.55 1.65 27.86
CA LYS A 350 -14.49 2.42 27.03
C LYS A 350 -15.04 1.59 25.86
N ALA A 351 -14.18 0.82 25.20
CA ALA A 351 -14.53 -0.01 24.06
C ALA A 351 -15.59 -1.08 24.40
N LYS A 352 -15.55 -1.66 25.61
CA LYS A 352 -16.55 -2.65 26.06
C LYS A 352 -17.98 -2.12 26.12
N GLU A 353 -18.16 -0.80 26.19
CA GLU A 353 -19.48 -0.16 26.22
C GLU A 353 -20.02 0.16 24.81
N MET A 354 -19.13 0.27 23.81
CA MET A 354 -19.46 0.75 22.45
C MET A 354 -19.50 -0.36 21.40
N TYR A 355 -18.63 -1.35 21.52
CA TYR A 355 -18.41 -2.39 20.50
C TYR A 355 -19.20 -3.67 20.81
N ARG A 356 -19.44 -4.50 19.79
CA ARG A 356 -20.18 -5.76 19.93
C ARG A 356 -19.53 -6.72 20.92
N SER A 357 -18.21 -6.86 20.84
CA SER A 357 -17.40 -7.59 21.80
C SER A 357 -15.97 -7.04 21.83
N VAL A 358 -15.24 -7.30 22.92
CA VAL A 358 -13.84 -6.88 23.07
C VAL A 358 -13.04 -8.01 23.72
N LYS A 359 -11.99 -8.46 23.05
CA LYS A 359 -11.03 -9.47 23.52
C LYS A 359 -9.64 -8.86 23.61
N LEU A 360 -9.01 -8.94 24.79
CA LEU A 360 -7.63 -8.47 25.02
C LEU A 360 -6.72 -9.65 25.40
N TYR A 361 -5.57 -9.74 24.72
CA TYR A 361 -4.41 -10.52 25.12
C TYR A 361 -3.30 -9.56 25.59
N SER A 362 -3.17 -9.45 26.91
CA SER A 362 -2.18 -8.59 27.56
C SER A 362 -0.79 -9.22 27.57
N PRO A 363 0.29 -8.46 27.82
CA PRO A 363 1.67 -8.98 27.90
C PRO A 363 1.86 -10.09 28.94
N ALA A 364 1.00 -10.14 29.97
CA ALA A 364 1.04 -11.19 30.99
C ALA A 364 0.77 -12.60 30.43
N LYS A 365 0.22 -12.72 29.22
CA LYS A 365 0.02 -13.99 28.53
C LYS A 365 1.26 -14.50 27.80
N ASN A 366 2.27 -13.64 27.61
CA ASN A 366 3.56 -13.98 27.01
C ASN A 366 3.42 -14.73 25.67
N LEU A 367 2.50 -14.26 24.83
CA LEU A 367 2.36 -14.75 23.46
C LEU A 367 3.39 -14.03 22.58
N THR A 368 3.96 -14.76 21.62
CA THR A 368 4.73 -14.14 20.54
C THR A 368 3.80 -13.40 19.57
N GLU A 369 4.35 -12.58 18.68
CA GLU A 369 3.57 -11.88 17.67
C GLU A 369 2.81 -12.86 16.77
N GLU A 370 3.47 -13.91 16.30
CA GLU A 370 2.88 -14.96 15.45
C GLU A 370 1.68 -15.60 16.14
N GLN A 371 1.85 -15.96 17.42
CA GLN A 371 0.80 -16.55 18.24
C GLN A 371 -0.37 -15.56 18.46
N GLY A 372 -0.07 -14.29 18.71
CA GLY A 372 -1.07 -13.23 18.85
C GLY A 372 -1.91 -13.05 17.58
N ARG A 373 -1.26 -12.96 16.42
CA ARG A 373 -1.92 -12.82 15.12
C ARG A 373 -2.73 -14.07 14.75
N ASN A 374 -2.20 -15.26 14.98
CA ASN A 374 -2.94 -16.53 14.80
C ASN A 374 -4.18 -16.62 15.71
N LYS A 375 -4.10 -16.09 16.94
CA LYS A 375 -5.28 -15.99 17.83
C LYS A 375 -6.34 -15.03 17.28
N GLY A 376 -5.95 -13.96 16.60
CA GLY A 376 -6.86 -13.06 15.88
C GLY A 376 -7.64 -13.79 14.78
N LEU A 377 -6.93 -14.53 13.90
CA LEU A 377 -7.55 -15.34 12.85
C LEU A 377 -8.48 -16.42 13.42
N GLN A 378 -8.03 -17.13 14.46
CA GLN A 378 -8.84 -18.12 15.15
C GLN A 378 -10.12 -17.48 15.70
N HIS A 379 -10.02 -16.30 16.30
CA HIS A 379 -11.17 -15.61 16.86
C HIS A 379 -12.19 -15.19 15.80
N CYS A 380 -11.75 -14.71 14.63
CA CYS A 380 -12.66 -14.46 13.50
C CYS A 380 -13.36 -15.75 13.08
N ASN A 381 -12.62 -16.87 13.02
CA ASN A 381 -13.19 -18.16 12.64
C ASN A 381 -14.24 -18.67 13.62
N ASP A 382 -14.03 -18.44 14.93
CA ASP A 382 -14.98 -18.78 15.99
C ASP A 382 -16.25 -17.93 15.91
N LEU A 383 -16.09 -16.62 15.61
CA LEU A 383 -17.19 -15.67 15.48
C LEU A 383 -17.95 -15.75 14.15
N LYS A 384 -17.39 -16.44 13.15
CA LYS A 384 -17.89 -16.40 11.75
C LYS A 384 -17.96 -14.97 11.23
N CYS A 385 -16.85 -14.24 11.37
CA CYS A 385 -16.76 -12.87 10.91
C CYS A 385 -16.76 -12.78 9.37
N ASP A 386 -17.49 -11.82 8.78
CA ASP A 386 -17.51 -11.65 7.32
C ASP A 386 -16.19 -11.06 6.83
N TYR A 387 -15.55 -10.21 7.65
CA TYR A 387 -14.26 -9.61 7.36
C TYR A 387 -13.36 -9.54 8.60
N TYR A 388 -12.08 -9.79 8.38
CA TYR A 388 -11.01 -9.62 9.37
C TYR A 388 -10.14 -8.42 8.98
N PHE A 389 -10.16 -7.37 9.79
CA PHE A 389 -9.37 -6.17 9.58
C PHE A 389 -8.20 -6.15 10.56
N SER A 390 -7.00 -6.51 10.07
CA SER A 390 -5.76 -6.43 10.83
C SER A 390 -5.23 -4.99 10.79
N TRP A 391 -4.88 -4.45 11.95
CA TRP A 391 -4.39 -3.08 12.06
C TRP A 391 -3.35 -2.95 13.18
N ASP A 392 -2.11 -2.73 12.78
CA ASP A 392 -0.98 -2.53 13.65
C ASP A 392 -0.92 -1.08 14.14
N ALA A 393 -0.43 -0.90 15.37
CA ALA A 393 -0.39 0.38 16.05
C ALA A 393 0.54 1.40 15.38
N ASP A 394 1.40 0.99 14.46
CA ASP A 394 2.28 1.88 13.69
C ASP A 394 1.58 2.55 12.49
N VAL A 395 0.32 2.20 12.19
CA VAL A 395 -0.47 2.84 11.13
C VAL A 395 -1.41 3.89 11.72
N ARG A 396 -1.38 5.10 11.17
CA ARG A 396 -2.34 6.18 11.46
C ARG A 396 -3.38 6.28 10.35
N LEU A 397 -4.55 5.67 10.53
CA LEU A 397 -5.67 5.78 9.59
C LEU A 397 -6.45 7.07 9.85
N THR A 398 -6.08 8.13 9.15
CA THR A 398 -6.75 9.44 9.25
C THR A 398 -8.08 9.50 8.51
N ASN A 399 -8.35 8.56 7.61
CA ASN A 399 -9.62 8.48 6.90
C ASN A 399 -10.61 7.56 7.64
N PRO A 400 -11.68 8.10 8.26
CA PRO A 400 -12.63 7.30 9.03
C PRO A 400 -13.40 6.29 8.17
N LYS A 401 -13.49 6.49 6.85
CA LYS A 401 -14.17 5.60 5.90
C LYS A 401 -13.33 4.42 5.43
N THR A 402 -12.10 4.27 5.92
CA THR A 402 -11.15 3.23 5.45
C THR A 402 -11.79 1.85 5.40
N LEU A 403 -12.46 1.42 6.47
CA LEU A 403 -13.06 0.08 6.52
C LEU A 403 -14.16 -0.13 5.47
N GLN A 404 -15.06 0.85 5.29
CA GLN A 404 -16.10 0.80 4.26
C GLN A 404 -15.48 0.71 2.86
N LEU A 405 -14.53 1.60 2.55
CA LEU A 405 -13.87 1.67 1.23
C LEU A 405 -13.17 0.35 0.87
N LEU A 406 -12.55 -0.33 1.84
CA LEU A 406 -11.89 -1.61 1.61
C LEU A 406 -12.90 -2.75 1.41
N ILE A 407 -14.02 -2.73 2.14
CA ILE A 407 -15.09 -3.74 2.01
C ILE A 407 -15.79 -3.60 0.65
N GLU A 408 -16.14 -2.37 0.25
CA GLU A 408 -16.82 -2.05 -1.02
C GLU A 408 -15.99 -2.45 -2.25
N GLN A 409 -14.66 -2.50 -2.12
CA GLN A 409 -13.76 -3.00 -3.16
C GLN A 409 -13.87 -4.51 -3.40
N ASN A 410 -14.53 -5.27 -2.53
CA ASN A 410 -14.86 -6.68 -2.73
C ASN A 410 -13.67 -7.54 -3.20
N ARG A 411 -12.59 -7.53 -2.42
CA ARG A 411 -11.39 -8.33 -2.70
C ARG A 411 -11.16 -9.36 -1.59
N SER A 412 -10.56 -10.49 -1.97
CA SER A 412 -10.13 -11.55 -1.06
C SER A 412 -9.24 -11.02 0.06
N VAL A 413 -8.24 -10.23 -0.30
CA VAL A 413 -7.30 -9.56 0.62
C VAL A 413 -6.96 -8.18 0.04
N ILE A 414 -7.10 -7.12 0.84
CA ILE A 414 -6.82 -5.74 0.40
C ILE A 414 -6.21 -4.90 1.52
N ALA A 415 -5.15 -4.17 1.19
CA ALA A 415 -4.45 -3.25 2.08
C ALA A 415 -4.63 -1.79 1.59
N PRO A 416 -5.03 -0.86 2.47
CA PRO A 416 -4.86 0.56 2.18
C PRO A 416 -3.36 0.88 2.22
N ILE A 417 -2.85 1.61 1.22
CA ILE A 417 -1.45 2.01 1.19
C ILE A 417 -1.21 3.08 2.27
N ALA A 418 -0.31 2.76 3.20
CA ALA A 418 0.23 3.68 4.20
C ALA A 418 1.74 3.82 3.96
N ARG A 419 2.22 5.07 3.88
CA ARG A 419 3.65 5.39 3.63
C ARG A 419 4.23 6.18 4.80
N LYS A 420 5.52 6.01 5.06
CA LYS A 420 6.27 6.87 6.00
C LYS A 420 6.40 8.27 5.40
N GLU A 421 6.07 9.28 6.18
CA GLU A 421 6.08 10.68 5.74
C GLU A 421 7.47 11.09 5.19
N GLY A 422 7.50 11.74 4.03
CA GLY A 422 8.74 12.16 3.36
C GLY A 422 9.67 11.03 2.88
N LYS A 423 9.23 9.76 2.92
CA LYS A 423 10.02 8.58 2.55
C LYS A 423 9.28 7.70 1.54
N LEU A 424 10.00 6.74 0.95
CA LEU A 424 9.42 5.75 0.04
C LEU A 424 8.95 4.46 0.74
N TRP A 425 9.27 4.30 2.03
CA TRP A 425 8.88 3.11 2.80
C TRP A 425 7.37 3.07 2.99
N SER A 426 6.77 1.90 2.75
CA SER A 426 5.33 1.67 2.84
C SER A 426 5.02 0.25 3.31
N ASN A 427 3.75 -0.04 3.51
CA ASN A 427 3.23 -1.33 3.98
C ASN A 427 2.96 -2.35 2.86
N PHE A 428 3.61 -2.24 1.70
CA PHE A 428 3.52 -3.23 0.63
C PHE A 428 4.82 -3.37 -0.15
N TRP A 429 5.05 -4.53 -0.78
CA TRP A 429 6.11 -4.72 -1.77
C TRP A 429 5.49 -5.09 -3.12
N GLY A 430 5.89 -4.37 -4.17
CA GLY A 430 5.43 -4.67 -5.53
C GLY A 430 6.01 -5.97 -6.08
N ASP A 431 7.16 -6.43 -5.57
CA ASP A 431 7.75 -7.70 -6.00
C ASP A 431 8.56 -8.37 -4.88
N VAL A 432 8.92 -9.64 -5.09
CA VAL A 432 9.83 -10.42 -4.24
C VAL A 432 10.94 -11.05 -5.07
N ASN A 433 12.14 -11.15 -4.50
CA ASN A 433 13.23 -11.88 -5.13
C ASN A 433 13.01 -13.40 -5.07
N ARG A 434 13.93 -14.18 -5.63
CA ARG A 434 13.84 -15.65 -5.67
C ARG A 434 13.82 -16.32 -4.29
N ASP A 435 14.36 -15.65 -3.28
CA ASP A 435 14.41 -16.10 -1.90
C ASP A 435 13.18 -15.64 -1.10
N GLY A 436 12.26 -14.91 -1.74
CA GLY A 436 11.02 -14.42 -1.13
C GLY A 436 11.16 -13.09 -0.37
N PHE A 437 12.33 -12.46 -0.39
CA PHE A 437 12.58 -11.16 0.25
C PHE A 437 12.24 -9.99 -0.66
N TYR A 438 12.26 -8.78 -0.09
CA TYR A 438 11.95 -7.54 -0.79
C TYR A 438 12.68 -7.39 -2.13
N SER A 439 11.91 -7.07 -3.17
CA SER A 439 12.39 -6.57 -4.45
C SER A 439 11.54 -5.36 -4.85
N ARG A 440 12.19 -4.33 -5.39
CA ARG A 440 11.47 -3.15 -5.88
C ARG A 440 10.87 -3.46 -7.25
N SER A 441 9.54 -3.36 -7.39
CA SER A 441 8.89 -3.37 -8.71
C SER A 441 9.16 -2.08 -9.49
N GLU A 442 9.08 -2.15 -10.82
CA GLU A 442 9.34 -1.00 -11.69
C GLU A 442 8.42 0.21 -11.40
N ASP A 443 7.18 -0.06 -10.99
CA ASP A 443 6.13 0.93 -10.75
C ASP A 443 6.00 1.37 -9.29
N TYR A 444 6.80 0.81 -8.36
CA TYR A 444 6.67 1.07 -6.93
C TYR A 444 6.71 2.57 -6.59
N VAL A 445 7.64 3.32 -7.21
CA VAL A 445 7.79 4.76 -6.95
C VAL A 445 6.62 5.55 -7.51
N ASP A 446 6.06 5.14 -8.65
CA ASP A 446 4.90 5.80 -9.25
C ASP A 446 3.65 5.62 -8.39
N ILE A 447 3.47 4.42 -7.81
CA ILE A 447 2.37 4.13 -6.88
C ILE A 447 2.56 4.94 -5.58
N ILE A 448 3.76 4.92 -4.99
CA ILE A 448 4.05 5.64 -3.74
C ILE A 448 4.05 7.16 -3.89
N LYS A 449 4.22 7.71 -5.09
CA LYS A 449 4.10 9.15 -5.34
C LYS A 449 2.73 9.57 -5.89
N ASP A 450 1.78 8.63 -5.94
CA ASP A 450 0.45 8.82 -6.50
C ASP A 450 0.48 9.32 -7.97
N TYR A 451 1.55 9.03 -8.70
CA TYR A 451 1.60 9.22 -10.16
C TYR A 451 0.75 8.16 -10.87
N LYS A 452 0.62 6.99 -10.26
CA LYS A 452 -0.33 5.95 -10.65
C LYS A 452 -1.23 5.64 -9.46
N ILE A 453 -2.51 5.95 -9.62
CA ILE A 453 -3.55 5.69 -8.62
C ILE A 453 -4.37 4.48 -9.09
N GLY A 454 -4.60 3.52 -8.20
CA GLY A 454 -5.29 2.29 -8.57
C GLY A 454 -5.41 1.22 -7.47
N LEU A 455 -5.69 0.02 -7.94
CA LEU A 455 -5.80 -1.22 -7.18
C LEU A 455 -4.81 -2.23 -7.76
N TRP A 456 -3.81 -2.56 -6.96
CA TRP A 456 -2.58 -3.23 -7.39
C TRP A 456 -2.51 -4.63 -6.77
N ASN A 457 -2.48 -5.67 -7.58
CA ASN A 457 -2.10 -7.01 -7.11
C ASN A 457 -0.60 -7.03 -6.85
N VAL A 458 -0.20 -7.19 -5.59
CA VAL A 458 1.18 -7.03 -5.11
C VAL A 458 1.68 -8.31 -4.45
N ALA A 459 2.99 -8.43 -4.31
CA ALA A 459 3.61 -9.64 -3.77
C ALA A 459 3.56 -9.72 -2.24
N PHE A 460 3.45 -8.59 -1.54
CA PHE A 460 3.50 -8.52 -0.08
C PHE A 460 2.69 -7.33 0.43
N ILE A 461 2.03 -7.49 1.58
CA ILE A 461 1.35 -6.45 2.35
C ILE A 461 1.65 -6.65 3.84
N SER A 462 1.62 -5.58 4.63
CA SER A 462 1.85 -5.62 6.08
C SER A 462 1.03 -4.54 6.79
N SER A 463 1.12 -4.51 8.12
CA SER A 463 0.67 -3.44 9.03
C SER A 463 -0.84 -3.13 9.07
N VAL A 464 -1.52 -2.98 7.92
CA VAL A 464 -2.97 -2.78 7.85
C VAL A 464 -3.54 -3.45 6.60
N TYR A 465 -4.54 -4.32 6.80
CA TYR A 465 -5.18 -5.04 5.70
C TYR A 465 -6.50 -5.68 6.13
N LEU A 466 -7.37 -5.87 5.14
CA LEU A 466 -8.66 -6.55 5.26
C LEU A 466 -8.58 -7.91 4.56
N ILE A 467 -9.00 -8.97 5.23
CA ILE A 467 -9.15 -10.32 4.67
C ILE A 467 -10.63 -10.68 4.69
N HIS A 468 -11.15 -11.11 3.54
CA HIS A 468 -12.50 -11.63 3.46
C HIS A 468 -12.61 -12.95 4.24
N GLY A 469 -13.65 -13.08 5.07
CA GLY A 469 -13.85 -14.19 6.01
C GLY A 469 -13.85 -15.58 5.36
N SER A 470 -14.29 -15.68 4.09
CA SER A 470 -14.22 -16.93 3.31
C SER A 470 -12.80 -17.50 3.18
N LYS A 471 -11.75 -16.66 3.19
CA LYS A 471 -10.35 -17.11 3.16
C LYS A 471 -9.86 -17.57 4.53
N ILE A 472 -10.52 -17.15 5.61
CA ILE A 472 -10.23 -17.55 6.98
C ILE A 472 -10.96 -18.85 7.35
N HIS A 473 -12.23 -18.98 6.95
CA HIS A 473 -13.06 -20.16 7.25
C HIS A 473 -12.75 -21.39 6.40
N ALA A 474 -11.86 -21.27 5.41
CA ALA A 474 -11.46 -22.36 4.55
C ALA A 474 -10.72 -23.47 5.34
N PRO A 475 -10.71 -24.74 4.86
CA PRO A 475 -10.09 -25.89 5.54
C PRO A 475 -8.60 -25.75 5.87
N HIS A 476 -7.92 -24.72 5.35
CA HIS A 476 -6.53 -24.39 5.61
C HIS A 476 -6.39 -22.86 5.70
N THR A 477 -6.83 -22.27 6.81
CA THR A 477 -6.58 -20.86 7.14
C THR A 477 -5.08 -20.55 7.02
N PRO A 478 -4.67 -19.47 6.36
CA PRO A 478 -3.27 -19.05 6.39
C PRO A 478 -2.83 -18.75 7.82
N THR A 479 -1.55 -18.97 8.13
CA THR A 479 -0.98 -18.69 9.45
C THR A 479 0.11 -17.63 9.37
N PHE A 480 0.48 -17.10 10.52
CA PHE A 480 1.65 -16.22 10.69
C PHE A 480 2.92 -17.02 11.08
N GLU A 481 2.89 -18.35 10.92
CA GLU A 481 3.96 -19.24 11.39
C GLU A 481 4.55 -20.01 10.21
N ILE A 482 5.79 -19.68 9.86
CA ILE A 482 6.72 -20.48 9.08
C ILE A 482 8.08 -20.37 9.80
N ASP A 483 8.76 -21.51 10.00
CA ASP A 483 10.06 -21.53 10.67
C ASP A 483 11.06 -20.56 10.01
N ASP A 484 11.78 -19.79 10.84
CA ASP A 484 12.79 -18.80 10.44
C ASP A 484 12.30 -17.72 9.46
N MET A 485 10.99 -17.42 9.45
CA MET A 485 10.38 -16.40 8.61
C MET A 485 9.63 -15.36 9.44
N ASP A 486 9.75 -14.09 9.04
CA ASP A 486 8.94 -12.99 9.57
C ASP A 486 7.42 -13.29 9.49
N PRO A 487 6.60 -12.90 10.49
CA PRO A 487 5.17 -13.25 10.54
C PRO A 487 4.38 -12.78 9.31
N ASP A 488 4.61 -11.54 8.84
CA ASP A 488 3.92 -10.98 7.69
C ASP A 488 4.40 -11.64 6.38
N MET A 489 5.70 -11.95 6.28
CA MET A 489 6.25 -12.73 5.17
C MET A 489 5.63 -14.12 5.13
N ALA A 490 5.43 -14.77 6.29
CA ALA A 490 4.83 -16.08 6.40
C ALA A 490 3.37 -16.09 5.90
N LEU A 491 2.57 -15.11 6.31
CA LEU A 491 1.20 -14.92 5.81
C LEU A 491 1.21 -14.71 4.29
N CYS A 492 1.98 -13.74 3.80
CA CYS A 492 2.00 -13.37 2.39
C CYS A 492 2.46 -14.52 1.51
N LYS A 493 3.48 -15.28 1.95
CA LYS A 493 3.97 -16.47 1.23
C LYS A 493 2.87 -17.52 1.09
N GLN A 494 2.15 -17.83 2.17
CA GLN A 494 1.07 -18.82 2.13
C GLN A 494 -0.09 -18.39 1.24
N LEU A 495 -0.41 -17.09 1.20
CA LEU A 495 -1.43 -16.56 0.29
C LEU A 495 -0.99 -16.73 -1.18
N ARG A 496 0.27 -16.40 -1.51
CA ARG A 496 0.83 -16.60 -2.86
C ARG A 496 0.85 -18.07 -3.26
N ASP A 497 1.30 -18.96 -2.38
CA ASP A 497 1.37 -20.41 -2.63
C ASP A 497 -0.02 -21.01 -2.90
N LYS A 498 -1.09 -20.41 -2.35
CA LYS A 498 -2.48 -20.79 -2.58
C LYS A 498 -3.15 -20.05 -3.75
N GLY A 499 -2.42 -19.16 -4.44
CA GLY A 499 -2.96 -18.35 -5.53
C GLY A 499 -4.02 -17.34 -5.09
N VAL A 500 -3.99 -16.90 -3.83
CA VAL A 500 -4.83 -15.81 -3.32
C VAL A 500 -4.12 -14.49 -3.58
N PHE A 501 -4.79 -13.58 -4.28
CA PHE A 501 -4.24 -12.27 -4.60
C PHE A 501 -4.29 -11.34 -3.39
N MET A 502 -3.24 -10.56 -3.23
CA MET A 502 -3.14 -9.50 -2.22
C MET A 502 -3.18 -8.18 -2.96
N TYR A 503 -4.20 -7.38 -2.68
CA TYR A 503 -4.34 -6.07 -3.32
C TYR A 503 -3.83 -4.96 -2.40
N ALA A 504 -3.17 -3.96 -2.97
CA ALA A 504 -2.87 -2.69 -2.32
C ALA A 504 -3.61 -1.57 -3.06
N THR A 505 -4.19 -0.62 -2.34
CA THR A 505 -4.92 0.50 -2.96
C THR A 505 -4.45 1.86 -2.47
N ASN A 506 -4.23 2.77 -3.43
CA ASN A 506 -4.03 4.20 -3.22
C ASN A 506 -5.13 5.05 -3.87
N MET A 507 -6.30 4.47 -4.13
CA MET A 507 -7.48 5.19 -4.68
C MET A 507 -7.94 6.34 -3.78
N HIS A 508 -7.61 6.27 -2.48
CA HIS A 508 -7.83 7.33 -1.51
C HIS A 508 -6.59 7.51 -0.64
N TYR A 509 -6.45 8.70 -0.04
CA TYR A 509 -5.54 8.86 1.09
C TYR A 509 -6.19 8.23 2.33
N PHE A 510 -5.59 7.15 2.83
CA PHE A 510 -6.08 6.45 4.03
C PHE A 510 -5.36 6.90 5.30
N GLY A 511 -4.05 7.12 5.21
CA GLY A 511 -3.21 7.34 6.37
C GLY A 511 -1.71 7.30 6.08
N TYR A 512 -0.92 7.14 7.12
CA TYR A 512 0.53 7.08 7.08
C TYR A 512 1.10 6.14 8.14
N LEU A 513 2.37 5.79 7.99
CA LEU A 513 3.13 5.00 8.96
C LEU A 513 3.90 5.91 9.92
N VAL A 514 3.84 5.62 11.21
CA VAL A 514 4.72 6.22 12.22
C VAL A 514 6.02 5.42 12.32
N VAL A 515 7.07 6.08 12.77
CA VAL A 515 8.38 5.49 13.04
C VAL A 515 8.38 4.96 14.47
N THR A 516 8.64 3.67 14.66
CA THR A 516 8.62 2.99 15.97
C THR A 516 10.00 2.51 16.41
N GLU A 517 10.97 2.49 15.49
CA GLU A 517 12.31 1.90 15.70
C GLU A 517 13.12 2.59 16.81
N TYR A 518 12.79 3.84 17.13
CA TYR A 518 13.49 4.68 18.09
C TYR A 518 12.57 5.25 19.18
N CYS A 519 11.42 4.61 19.41
CA CYS A 519 10.47 5.08 20.41
C CYS A 519 11.07 4.95 21.82
N GLU A 520 11.24 6.08 22.49
CA GLU A 520 11.74 6.11 23.87
C GLU A 520 10.73 5.47 24.84
N THR A 521 11.23 4.80 25.88
CA THR A 521 10.38 4.14 26.90
C THR A 521 10.66 4.54 28.34
N GLU A 522 11.76 5.27 28.59
CA GLU A 522 12.28 5.53 29.93
C GLU A 522 11.87 6.89 30.53
N HIS A 523 11.18 7.73 29.76
CA HIS A 523 10.64 9.02 30.20
C HIS A 523 9.19 8.90 30.67
N LEU A 524 8.76 9.83 31.52
CA LEU A 524 7.37 9.90 31.95
C LEU A 524 6.44 10.18 30.75
N HIS A 525 6.88 11.06 29.85
CA HIS A 525 6.19 11.44 28.62
C HIS A 525 7.07 11.26 27.37
N ASN A 526 7.38 10.01 26.99
CA ASN A 526 8.26 9.75 25.84
C ASN A 526 7.83 10.41 24.52
N ASP A 527 6.55 10.72 24.33
CA ASP A 527 6.06 11.38 23.11
C ASP A 527 6.74 12.76 22.92
N LEU A 528 7.25 13.41 23.98
CA LEU A 528 8.01 14.66 23.89
C LEU A 528 9.30 14.51 23.05
N TRP A 529 9.91 13.33 22.99
CA TRP A 529 11.16 13.06 22.26
C TRP A 529 10.95 12.75 20.78
N GLU A 530 9.70 12.71 20.30
CA GLU A 530 9.37 12.25 18.94
C GLU A 530 9.55 13.29 17.83
N ILE A 531 10.01 14.51 18.15
CA ILE A 531 10.12 15.63 17.19
C ILE A 531 10.97 15.28 15.95
N GLY A 532 11.98 14.42 16.09
CA GLY A 532 12.86 14.02 14.99
C GLY A 532 12.32 12.86 14.15
N SER A 533 11.58 11.94 14.77
CA SER A 533 11.12 10.68 14.14
C SER A 533 9.72 10.81 13.56
N ASN A 534 8.83 11.48 14.30
CA ASN A 534 7.39 11.60 14.03
C ASN A 534 6.94 13.06 14.13
N ARG A 535 7.65 13.96 13.42
CA ARG A 535 7.46 15.41 13.47
C ARG A 535 6.01 15.86 13.27
N LYS A 536 5.28 15.24 12.34
CA LYS A 536 3.89 15.57 12.01
C LYS A 536 2.97 15.39 13.22
N ASP A 537 3.05 14.24 13.88
CA ASP A 537 2.29 13.96 15.09
C ASP A 537 2.76 14.84 16.25
N TRP A 538 4.07 15.00 16.40
CA TRP A 538 4.66 15.85 17.44
C TRP A 538 4.17 17.31 17.34
N GLU A 539 4.18 17.90 16.14
CA GLU A 539 3.68 19.25 15.91
C GLU A 539 2.20 19.39 16.27
N ARG A 540 1.37 18.41 15.87
CA ARG A 540 -0.07 18.42 16.16
C ARG A 540 -0.35 18.46 17.67
N HIS A 541 0.44 17.73 18.46
CA HIS A 541 0.26 17.68 19.91
C HIS A 541 0.91 18.86 20.61
N PHE A 542 2.05 19.35 20.13
CA PHE A 542 2.93 20.18 20.94
C PHE A 542 3.17 21.58 20.42
N ILE A 543 2.94 21.86 19.14
CA ILE A 543 3.02 23.22 18.60
C ILE A 543 1.65 23.89 18.64
N HIS A 544 1.61 25.12 19.13
CA HIS A 544 0.37 25.88 19.18
C HIS A 544 -0.16 26.14 17.75
N PRO A 545 -1.45 25.92 17.43
CA PRO A 545 -1.97 26.06 16.07
C PRO A 545 -1.72 27.44 15.44
N ASP A 546 -1.79 28.51 16.24
CA ASP A 546 -1.52 29.88 15.79
C ASP A 546 -0.02 30.24 15.62
N TYR A 547 0.91 29.34 15.96
CA TYR A 547 2.33 29.53 15.68
C TYR A 547 2.58 29.79 14.19
N TYR A 548 1.91 29.02 13.31
CA TYR A 548 2.11 29.13 11.87
C TYR A 548 1.66 30.49 11.31
N LYS A 549 0.66 31.13 11.94
CA LYS A 549 0.28 32.52 11.62
C LYS A 549 1.38 33.50 12.03
N ALA A 550 1.99 33.30 13.20
CA ALA A 550 3.10 34.13 13.67
C ALA A 550 4.35 33.96 12.78
N ALA A 551 4.58 32.80 12.19
CA ALA A 551 5.68 32.53 11.27
C ALA A 551 5.43 33.01 9.82
N GLU A 552 4.18 33.21 9.42
CA GLU A 552 3.78 33.55 8.05
C GLU A 552 4.40 34.88 7.56
N PRO A 553 4.98 34.95 6.34
CA PRO A 553 5.51 36.19 5.79
C PRO A 553 4.45 37.31 5.73
N GLY A 554 4.82 38.52 6.16
CA GLY A 554 3.93 39.69 6.13
C GLY A 554 2.95 39.82 7.30
N VAL A 555 2.78 38.79 8.14
CA VAL A 555 2.00 38.91 9.39
C VAL A 555 2.85 39.57 10.46
N GLU A 556 2.38 40.66 11.06
CA GLU A 556 3.10 41.34 12.14
C GLU A 556 3.07 40.52 13.43
N VAL A 557 4.24 40.31 14.05
CA VAL A 557 4.36 39.64 15.34
C VAL A 557 4.22 40.69 16.45
N LYS A 558 3.33 40.43 17.42
CA LYS A 558 3.03 41.38 18.49
C LYS A 558 4.29 41.73 19.29
N GLN A 559 4.47 43.01 19.56
CA GLN A 559 5.56 43.54 20.37
C GLN A 559 5.01 43.99 21.73
N ALA A 560 5.45 43.35 22.82
CA ALA A 560 4.98 43.64 24.19
C ALA A 560 5.72 44.82 24.83
N CYS A 561 7.00 44.99 24.49
CA CYS A 561 7.87 46.11 24.83
C CYS A 561 8.76 46.40 23.62
N PRO A 562 9.42 47.56 23.50
CA PRO A 562 10.35 47.83 22.39
C PRO A 562 11.37 46.70 22.23
N ASP A 563 11.44 46.11 21.03
CA ASP A 563 12.23 44.94 20.65
C ASP A 563 12.01 43.67 21.52
N VAL A 564 10.81 43.53 22.09
CA VAL A 564 10.36 42.33 22.80
C VAL A 564 9.12 41.77 22.12
N TYR A 565 9.29 40.71 21.35
CA TYR A 565 8.23 40.08 20.57
C TYR A 565 7.55 38.96 21.36
N THR A 566 6.26 38.76 21.12
CA THR A 566 5.48 37.68 21.73
C THR A 566 4.58 36.98 20.72
N PHE A 567 4.54 35.66 20.81
CA PHE A 567 3.70 34.81 19.97
C PHE A 567 3.47 33.44 20.65
N PRO A 568 2.37 32.75 20.29
CA PRO A 568 2.12 31.40 20.75
C PRO A 568 3.12 30.41 20.14
N ILE A 569 3.60 29.46 20.93
CA ILE A 569 4.57 28.45 20.47
C ILE A 569 4.19 27.03 20.85
N PHE A 570 3.76 26.78 22.08
CA PHE A 570 3.46 25.44 22.58
C PHE A 570 2.00 25.30 22.97
N THR A 571 1.48 24.09 22.84
CA THR A 571 0.16 23.74 23.36
C THR A 571 0.16 23.64 24.89
N GLU A 572 -1.04 23.62 25.47
CA GLU A 572 -1.19 23.30 26.89
C GLU A 572 -0.69 21.89 27.23
N GLU A 573 -0.81 20.95 26.29
CA GLU A 573 -0.34 19.58 26.47
C GLU A 573 1.18 19.52 26.62
N PHE A 574 1.92 20.18 25.73
CA PHE A 574 3.39 20.23 25.79
C PHE A 574 3.86 20.84 27.12
N THR A 575 3.29 21.99 27.47
CA THR A 575 3.71 22.74 28.66
C THR A 575 3.41 21.98 29.95
N THR A 576 2.25 21.31 30.05
CA THR A 576 1.93 20.42 31.16
C THR A 576 2.90 19.25 31.24
N LYS A 577 3.09 18.50 30.14
CA LYS A 577 3.97 17.33 30.11
C LYS A 577 5.43 17.68 30.42
N LEU A 578 5.91 18.84 29.95
CA LEU A 578 7.26 19.31 30.27
C LEU A 578 7.40 19.61 31.76
N ILE A 579 6.42 20.26 32.40
CA ILE A 579 6.45 20.49 33.85
C ILE A 579 6.46 19.15 34.61
N GLU A 580 5.59 18.22 34.23
CA GLU A 580 5.49 16.90 34.84
C GLU A 580 6.82 16.13 34.74
N GLU A 581 7.49 16.17 33.59
CA GLU A 581 8.81 15.56 33.38
C GLU A 581 9.90 16.19 34.26
N MET A 582 9.92 17.53 34.37
CA MET A 582 10.90 18.24 35.20
C MET A 582 10.70 17.96 36.69
N GLU A 583 9.45 17.92 37.15
CA GLU A 583 9.13 17.55 38.54
C GLU A 583 9.37 16.07 38.82
N PHE A 584 9.17 15.19 37.83
CA PHE A 584 9.52 13.77 37.94
C PHE A 584 11.03 13.57 38.10
N PHE A 585 11.86 14.32 37.34
CA PHE A 585 13.31 14.32 37.53
C PHE A 585 13.71 14.87 38.90
N GLY A 586 13.08 15.96 39.35
CA GLY A 586 13.11 16.45 40.73
C GLY A 586 14.43 17.06 41.22
N GLN A 587 15.54 16.94 40.48
CA GLN A 587 16.86 17.47 40.87
C GLN A 587 17.04 18.94 40.45
N TRP A 588 16.17 19.80 40.98
CA TRP A 588 16.26 21.25 40.82
C TRP A 588 17.56 21.80 41.44
N SER A 589 18.13 22.82 40.82
CA SER A 589 19.29 23.53 41.38
C SER A 589 18.99 24.14 42.75
N SER A 590 20.03 24.58 43.46
CA SER A 590 19.90 25.31 44.72
C SER A 590 19.52 26.80 44.53
N GLY A 591 19.61 27.34 43.31
CA GLY A 591 19.47 28.78 43.04
C GLY A 591 20.62 29.63 43.61
N THR A 592 21.78 29.01 43.85
CA THR A 592 23.01 29.67 44.33
C THR A 592 24.05 29.79 43.22
N ASN A 593 25.02 30.70 43.34
CA ASN A 593 26.03 30.89 42.31
C ASN A 593 26.95 29.68 42.10
N GLU A 594 26.99 28.70 43.01
CA GLU A 594 27.72 27.45 42.81
C GLU A 594 26.80 26.43 42.13
N ASP A 595 27.17 26.02 40.91
CA ASP A 595 26.45 25.00 40.16
C ASP A 595 27.44 24.04 39.47
N GLN A 596 27.65 22.89 40.09
CA GLN A 596 28.54 21.83 39.59
C GLN A 596 28.06 21.18 38.28
N ARG A 597 26.82 21.45 37.86
CA ARG A 597 26.24 20.95 36.61
C ARG A 597 26.74 21.76 35.40
N LEU A 598 27.21 22.99 35.63
CA LEU A 598 27.75 23.88 34.60
C LEU A 598 29.25 23.70 34.41
N ALA A 599 29.71 23.89 33.17
CA ALA A 599 31.14 23.91 32.86
C ALA A 599 31.80 25.12 33.55
N GLY A 600 32.55 24.87 34.63
CA GLY A 600 33.21 25.89 35.44
C GLY A 600 32.63 26.08 36.85
N GLY A 601 31.53 25.41 37.20
CA GLY A 601 31.02 25.34 38.57
C GLY A 601 30.36 26.62 39.12
N TYR A 602 30.23 27.68 38.31
CA TYR A 602 29.77 28.99 38.76
C TYR A 602 28.75 29.61 37.81
N GLU A 603 27.60 30.02 38.34
CA GLU A 603 26.53 30.72 37.65
C GLU A 603 26.45 32.17 38.11
N ASN A 604 26.61 33.11 37.16
CA ASN A 604 26.65 34.55 37.48
C ASN A 604 25.31 35.06 38.01
N VAL A 605 24.20 34.49 37.57
CA VAL A 605 22.84 34.90 37.92
C VAL A 605 22.02 33.63 38.14
N PRO A 606 22.12 33.00 39.33
CA PRO A 606 21.59 31.66 39.49
C PRO A 606 20.08 31.63 39.53
N THR A 607 19.52 30.60 38.90
CA THR A 607 18.10 30.27 38.96
C THR A 607 17.88 28.88 39.51
N ARG A 608 16.70 28.64 40.12
CA ARG A 608 16.28 27.32 40.53
C ARG A 608 15.73 26.57 39.32
N ASP A 609 16.58 25.75 38.70
CA ASP A 609 16.32 25.24 37.36
C ASP A 609 16.78 23.78 37.13
N ILE A 610 16.32 23.25 35.99
CA ILE A 610 16.76 21.99 35.39
C ILE A 610 17.09 22.27 33.93
N HIS A 611 18.30 21.90 33.51
CA HIS A 611 18.73 21.99 32.13
C HIS A 611 18.20 20.83 31.28
N MET A 612 17.88 21.11 30.01
CA MET A 612 17.43 20.10 29.05
C MET A 612 18.43 18.93 28.92
N ARG A 613 19.72 19.20 29.07
CA ARG A 613 20.76 18.16 29.04
C ARG A 613 20.65 17.16 30.20
N GLN A 614 20.16 17.58 31.36
CA GLN A 614 20.02 16.71 32.54
C GLN A 614 18.91 15.69 32.38
N VAL A 615 17.90 16.01 31.56
CA VAL A 615 16.78 15.13 31.25
C VAL A 615 16.90 14.51 29.85
N ASP A 616 18.07 14.61 29.21
CA ASP A 616 18.33 14.11 27.84
C ASP A 616 17.40 14.68 26.74
N TYR A 617 16.95 15.93 26.91
CA TYR A 617 16.09 16.63 25.95
C TYR A 617 16.84 17.63 25.06
N GLU A 618 18.12 17.88 25.32
CA GLU A 618 18.89 18.95 24.65
C GLU A 618 18.89 18.84 23.12
N ARG A 619 19.11 17.64 22.56
CA ARG A 619 19.15 17.46 21.09
C ARG A 619 17.81 17.75 20.44
N HIS A 620 16.72 17.27 21.04
CA HIS A 620 15.35 17.50 20.59
C HIS A 620 14.99 18.98 20.68
N PHE A 621 15.39 19.64 21.77
CA PHE A 621 15.16 21.05 21.98
C PHE A 621 15.96 21.94 21.02
N LEU A 622 17.22 21.60 20.73
CA LEU A 622 18.02 22.30 19.71
C LEU A 622 17.44 22.14 18.30
N TYR A 623 16.90 20.96 17.98
CA TYR A 623 16.15 20.77 16.75
C TYR A 623 14.92 21.71 16.73
N PHE A 624 14.16 21.77 17.81
CA PHE A 624 13.03 22.71 17.96
C PHE A 624 13.45 24.17 17.75
N LEU A 625 14.54 24.64 18.36
CA LEU A 625 15.02 26.02 18.18
C LEU A 625 15.30 26.33 16.71
N ARG A 626 15.94 25.40 16.00
CA ARG A 626 16.27 25.57 14.58
C ARG A 626 15.03 25.58 13.69
N GLU A 627 14.06 24.71 13.95
CA GLU A 627 12.90 24.55 13.06
C GLU A 627 11.78 25.55 13.36
N PHE A 628 11.63 26.01 14.62
CA PHE A 628 10.48 26.83 15.03
C PHE A 628 10.85 28.23 15.54
N ILE A 629 12.02 28.40 16.16
CA ILE A 629 12.41 29.71 16.73
C ILE A 629 13.19 30.54 15.71
N LYS A 630 14.15 29.92 15.00
CA LYS A 630 14.94 30.58 13.97
C LYS A 630 14.08 31.32 12.94
N PRO A 631 13.04 30.71 12.32
CA PRO A 631 12.28 31.39 11.26
C PRO A 631 11.59 32.67 11.74
N VAL A 632 11.05 32.66 12.96
CA VAL A 632 10.40 33.84 13.53
C VAL A 632 11.43 34.90 13.92
N CYS A 633 12.59 34.50 14.46
CA CYS A 633 13.68 35.40 14.81
C CYS A 633 14.18 36.21 13.59
N GLU A 634 14.49 35.53 12.49
CA GLU A 634 14.99 36.17 11.26
C GLU A 634 13.93 37.09 10.62
N LYS A 635 12.64 36.76 10.83
CA LYS A 635 11.52 37.60 10.41
C LYS A 635 11.41 38.88 11.26
N VAL A 636 11.48 38.79 12.58
CA VAL A 636 11.31 39.96 13.47
C VAL A 636 12.57 40.81 13.61
N TYR A 637 13.74 40.25 13.26
CA TYR A 637 15.01 40.97 13.16
C TYR A 637 15.60 40.86 11.74
N PRO A 638 15.03 41.58 10.76
CA PRO A 638 15.51 41.52 9.38
C PRO A 638 17.00 41.84 9.27
N GLY A 639 17.75 40.96 8.61
CA GLY A 639 19.20 41.08 8.44
C GLY A 639 20.04 40.33 9.48
N TYR A 640 19.42 39.73 10.49
CA TYR A 640 20.08 38.76 11.37
C TYR A 640 19.91 37.34 10.82
N ASP A 641 20.99 36.57 10.72
CA ASP A 641 20.99 35.14 10.41
C ASP A 641 21.34 34.38 11.69
N SER A 642 20.35 33.72 12.28
CA SER A 642 20.53 33.02 13.56
C SER A 642 21.11 31.62 13.32
N ARG A 643 22.08 31.21 14.14
CA ARG A 643 22.56 29.82 14.12
C ARG A 643 21.66 28.88 14.92
N ALA A 644 20.70 29.43 15.67
CA ALA A 644 19.81 28.70 16.58
C ALA A 644 20.58 27.78 17.55
N HIS A 645 21.80 28.16 17.90
CA HIS A 645 22.66 27.38 18.78
C HIS A 645 22.50 27.89 20.20
N ALA A 646 22.21 27.00 21.15
CA ALA A 646 22.05 27.35 22.55
C ALA A 646 22.71 26.32 23.47
N ILE A 647 23.56 26.78 24.38
CA ILE A 647 24.17 25.93 25.42
C ILE A 647 23.30 25.91 26.68
N MET A 648 22.66 27.03 26.99
CA MET A 648 21.82 27.17 28.18
C MET A 648 20.35 27.05 27.78
N ASN A 649 19.78 25.86 27.97
CA ASN A 649 18.37 25.55 27.75
C ASN A 649 17.84 24.93 29.04
N PHE A 650 16.90 25.59 29.72
CA PHE A 650 16.51 25.19 31.07
C PHE A 650 15.09 25.62 31.42
N VAL A 651 14.45 24.86 32.30
CA VAL A 651 13.19 25.25 32.94
C VAL A 651 13.51 25.84 34.30
N VAL A 652 12.97 27.03 34.58
CA VAL A 652 13.09 27.71 35.87
C VAL A 652 11.79 27.54 36.65
N ARG A 653 11.91 27.34 37.96
CA ARG A 653 10.80 27.33 38.91
C ARG A 653 10.93 28.47 39.92
N TYR A 654 9.93 29.35 39.97
CA TYR A 654 9.82 30.38 41.00
C TYR A 654 8.73 30.05 42.02
N ARG A 655 9.07 30.16 43.31
CA ARG A 655 8.13 30.03 44.42
C ARG A 655 8.40 31.06 45.52
N PRO A 656 7.37 31.53 46.26
CA PRO A 656 7.53 32.46 47.38
C PRO A 656 8.50 32.00 48.48
N ASP A 657 8.53 30.69 48.74
CA ASP A 657 9.30 30.02 49.79
C ASP A 657 10.67 29.50 49.32
N GLU A 658 10.97 29.61 48.02
CA GLU A 658 12.25 29.22 47.42
C GLU A 658 12.93 30.47 46.83
N GLN A 659 13.09 30.53 45.51
CA GLN A 659 13.54 31.71 44.78
C GLN A 659 12.33 32.37 44.12
N PRO A 660 11.83 33.52 44.62
CA PRO A 660 10.60 34.12 44.09
C PRO A 660 10.83 35.13 42.96
N ALA A 661 12.06 35.61 42.76
CA ALA A 661 12.40 36.68 41.83
C ALA A 661 13.81 36.48 41.27
N LEU A 662 14.14 37.21 40.19
CA LEU A 662 15.48 37.23 39.62
C LEU A 662 15.96 38.67 39.50
N ARG A 663 17.13 38.96 40.07
CA ARG A 663 17.72 40.31 40.10
C ARG A 663 17.98 40.86 38.68
N PRO A 664 18.07 42.19 38.50
CA PRO A 664 18.43 42.79 37.23
C PRO A 664 19.73 42.22 36.62
N HIS A 665 19.69 41.80 35.35
CA HIS A 665 20.83 41.20 34.64
C HIS A 665 20.73 41.34 33.11
N HIS A 666 21.80 40.94 32.43
CA HIS A 666 21.85 40.64 31.00
C HIS A 666 22.04 39.15 30.82
N ASP A 667 21.50 38.61 29.73
CA ASP A 667 21.72 37.22 29.35
C ASP A 667 23.00 37.09 28.54
N SER A 668 23.65 35.94 28.66
CA SER A 668 24.79 35.61 27.80
C SER A 668 24.31 35.01 26.48
N SER A 669 23.52 35.78 25.73
CA SER A 669 22.94 35.41 24.43
C SER A 669 22.97 36.60 23.47
N THR A 670 22.86 36.34 22.18
CA THR A 670 22.46 37.40 21.22
C THR A 670 20.99 37.73 21.43
N TYR A 671 20.14 36.70 21.50
CA TYR A 671 18.73 36.82 21.87
C TYR A 671 18.29 35.68 22.78
N THR A 672 17.29 35.95 23.60
CA THR A 672 16.73 35.01 24.57
C THR A 672 15.27 34.74 24.21
N ILE A 673 14.85 33.49 24.38
CA ILE A 673 13.43 33.16 24.47
C ILE A 673 13.05 32.82 25.92
N ASN A 674 11.84 33.22 26.31
CA ASN A 674 11.25 32.93 27.61
C ASN A 674 9.79 32.53 27.43
N VAL A 675 9.46 31.27 27.68
CA VAL A 675 8.14 30.69 27.45
C VAL A 675 7.41 30.47 28.76
N ALA A 676 6.17 30.93 28.87
CA ALA A 676 5.32 30.63 30.04
C ALA A 676 4.80 29.19 29.96
N LEU A 677 5.07 28.37 30.99
CA LEU A 677 4.65 26.98 31.02
C LEU A 677 3.35 26.74 31.82
N ASN A 678 2.93 27.67 32.67
CA ASN A 678 1.71 27.57 33.43
C ASN A 678 0.98 28.91 33.58
N THR A 679 -0.20 28.91 34.21
CA THR A 679 -1.22 29.95 34.05
C THR A 679 -1.16 30.98 35.17
N HIS A 680 -0.93 32.25 34.82
CA HIS A 680 -1.00 33.37 35.76
C HIS A 680 -2.42 33.57 36.30
N GLY A 681 -2.56 33.78 37.61
CA GLY A 681 -3.82 33.95 38.32
C GLY A 681 -4.48 32.63 38.76
N LEU A 682 -4.08 31.50 38.17
CA LEU A 682 -4.54 30.17 38.56
C LEU A 682 -3.44 29.40 39.31
N ASP A 683 -2.29 29.21 38.67
CA ASP A 683 -1.18 28.41 39.21
C ASP A 683 -0.21 29.26 40.06
N TYR A 684 -0.13 30.56 39.78
CA TYR A 684 0.68 31.52 40.51
C TYR A 684 0.12 32.95 40.45
N GLU A 685 0.50 33.80 41.41
CA GLU A 685 0.22 35.24 41.40
C GLU A 685 1.54 36.05 41.41
N GLY A 686 1.52 37.26 40.86
CA GLY A 686 2.71 38.08 40.66
C GLY A 686 3.56 37.57 39.49
N GLY A 687 4.87 37.78 39.55
CA GLY A 687 5.79 37.35 38.50
C GLY A 687 5.73 38.22 37.24
N GLY A 688 6.36 37.73 36.16
CA GLY A 688 6.58 38.46 34.91
C GLY A 688 8.04 38.82 34.68
N ALA A 689 8.28 39.66 33.68
CA ALA A 689 9.58 40.21 33.33
C ALA A 689 9.48 41.73 33.19
N ARG A 690 10.46 42.48 33.70
CA ARG A 690 10.56 43.92 33.52
C ARG A 690 11.83 44.29 32.79
N PHE A 691 11.69 45.00 31.68
CA PHE A 691 12.80 45.56 30.90
C PHE A 691 13.05 47.00 31.37
N ILE A 692 14.11 47.16 32.16
CA ILE A 692 14.34 48.34 33.00
C ILE A 692 14.58 49.59 32.15
N ARG A 693 15.39 49.46 31.08
CA ARG A 693 15.68 50.57 30.15
C ARG A 693 14.42 51.18 29.53
N TYR A 694 13.37 50.39 29.36
CA TYR A 694 12.12 50.81 28.74
C TYR A 694 11.00 51.09 29.76
N ASN A 695 11.27 50.88 31.06
CA ASN A 695 10.26 50.85 32.11
C ASN A 695 8.99 50.06 31.71
N CYS A 696 9.20 48.95 31.00
CA CYS A 696 8.12 48.13 30.44
C CYS A 696 8.11 46.76 31.12
N SER A 697 6.93 46.32 31.53
CA SER A 697 6.72 45.04 32.21
C SER A 697 5.76 44.17 31.43
N VAL A 698 6.13 42.91 31.26
CA VAL A 698 5.24 41.87 30.74
C VAL A 698 4.84 40.98 31.90
N VAL A 699 3.57 41.06 32.30
CA VAL A 699 2.95 40.29 33.38
C VAL A 699 1.79 39.50 32.79
N GLY A 700 1.59 38.27 33.26
CA GLY A 700 0.50 37.42 32.77
C GLY A 700 0.65 37.01 31.32
N LEU A 701 1.88 36.67 30.89
CA LEU A 701 2.10 36.02 29.60
C LEU A 701 1.26 34.73 29.54
N GLU A 702 0.49 34.56 28.48
CA GLU A 702 -0.39 33.41 28.31
C GLU A 702 0.42 32.10 28.29
N LYS A 703 -0.15 31.04 28.86
CA LYS A 703 0.48 29.70 28.85
C LYS A 703 0.78 29.29 27.41
N GLY A 704 1.98 28.73 27.18
CA GLY A 704 2.43 28.34 25.85
C GLY A 704 2.87 29.48 24.94
N HIS A 705 2.79 30.74 25.37
CA HIS A 705 3.36 31.88 24.66
C HIS A 705 4.78 32.17 25.10
N LEU A 706 5.56 32.72 24.16
CA LEU A 706 6.94 33.11 24.40
C LEU A 706 7.16 34.62 24.33
N LEU A 707 8.25 35.06 24.95
CA LEU A 707 8.90 36.34 24.73
C LEU A 707 10.23 36.11 24.03
N MET A 708 10.53 36.93 23.02
CA MET A 708 11.80 36.95 22.31
C MET A 708 12.39 38.35 22.39
N HIS A 709 13.59 38.49 22.94
CA HIS A 709 14.27 39.78 23.10
C HIS A 709 15.80 39.64 22.99
N PRO A 710 16.54 40.71 22.65
CA PRO A 710 18.00 40.71 22.73
C PRO A 710 18.50 40.38 24.14
N GLY A 711 19.59 39.63 24.27
CA GLY A 711 20.15 39.24 25.58
C GLY A 711 21.14 40.25 26.16
N ARG A 712 21.92 40.89 25.29
CA ARG A 712 23.03 41.80 25.64
C ARG A 712 22.70 43.27 25.42
N LEU A 713 23.43 44.13 26.13
CA LEU A 713 23.50 45.60 26.01
C LEU A 713 22.19 46.36 26.29
N THR A 714 21.09 46.06 25.59
CA THR A 714 19.90 46.90 25.53
C THR A 714 18.74 46.43 26.39
N HIS A 715 18.66 45.15 26.75
CA HIS A 715 17.52 44.59 27.47
C HIS A 715 17.92 44.15 28.88
N TYR A 716 18.48 45.09 29.65
CA TYR A 716 18.73 44.87 31.08
C TYR A 716 17.38 44.67 31.78
N HIS A 717 17.16 43.47 32.32
CA HIS A 717 15.84 43.03 32.75
C HIS A 717 15.88 42.29 34.08
N GLU A 718 14.73 42.24 34.77
CA GLU A 718 14.54 41.52 36.03
C GLU A 718 13.33 40.58 35.97
N GLY A 719 13.42 39.48 36.71
CA GLY A 719 12.30 38.57 36.94
C GLY A 719 11.48 39.08 38.12
N LEU A 720 10.26 39.53 37.85
CA LEU A 720 9.37 40.07 38.88
C LEU A 720 9.00 39.00 39.92
N ARG A 721 8.68 39.45 41.14
CA ARG A 721 8.45 38.56 42.28
C ARG A 721 7.15 37.77 42.14
N THR A 722 7.24 36.45 42.21
CA THR A 722 6.11 35.52 42.39
C THR A 722 5.66 35.59 43.85
N THR A 723 4.41 35.96 44.09
CA THR A 723 3.87 36.22 45.44
C THR A 723 3.11 35.03 46.01
N LYS A 724 2.60 34.15 45.16
CA LYS A 724 1.85 32.94 45.54
C LYS A 724 1.98 31.86 44.46
N GLY A 725 1.83 30.60 44.86
CA GLY A 725 1.84 29.46 43.94
C GLY A 725 3.23 29.15 43.38
N THR A 726 3.28 28.50 42.22
CA THR A 726 4.53 28.14 41.54
C THR A 726 4.49 28.61 40.10
N ARG A 727 5.50 29.35 39.65
CA ARG A 727 5.63 29.80 38.26
C ARG A 727 6.73 28.99 37.56
N TYR A 728 6.40 28.40 36.41
CA TYR A 728 7.37 27.72 35.56
C TYR A 728 7.58 28.50 34.26
N ILE A 729 8.84 28.67 33.86
CA ILE A 729 9.20 29.22 32.56
C ILE A 729 10.28 28.37 31.90
N LEU A 730 10.25 28.29 30.58
CA LEU A 730 11.30 27.68 29.76
C LEU A 730 12.14 28.79 29.14
N VAL A 731 13.44 28.76 29.38
CA VAL A 731 14.38 29.80 28.93
C VAL A 731 15.46 29.16 28.05
N SER A 732 15.83 29.88 26.99
CA SER A 732 16.98 29.53 26.17
C SER A 732 17.79 30.75 25.77
N PHE A 733 19.10 30.67 25.97
CA PHE A 733 20.08 31.68 25.59
C PHE A 733 20.69 31.29 24.24
N ILE A 734 20.25 31.98 23.18
CA ILE A 734 20.52 31.59 21.80
C ILE A 734 21.60 32.49 21.19
N ASP A 735 22.48 31.86 20.43
CA ASP A 735 23.66 32.44 19.80
C ASP A 735 24.54 33.20 20.81
N PRO A 736 25.06 32.50 21.85
CA PRO A 736 25.86 33.10 22.93
C PRO A 736 27.20 33.70 22.49
#